data_AF-A0A1D2NJQ4-F1
#
_entry.id   AF-A0A1D2NJQ4-F1
#
_cell.length_a   1.000
_cell.length_b   1.000
_cell.length_c   1.000
_cell.angle_alpha   90.00
_cell.angle_beta   90.00
_cell.angle_gamma   90.00
#
_symmetry.space_group_name_H-M   'P 1'
#
loop_
_entity.id
_entity.type
_entity.pdbx_description
1 polymer ?
#
loop_
_entity_poly.entity_id
_entity_poly.type
_entity_poly.pdbx_seq_one_letter_code
_entity_poly.pdbx_strand_id
1 'polypeptide(L)'
;MFSFSSLRPFLLLILLQAVQGQVRFRTAENFVATRYTDPNVVRLPRGILIDDVGDILIVSNKPFSRITAVYEATPNVVETAEIVNDVELGLNHGIAYNAGYLYASSATNVYRWPYTPGQRTALRSSPEIVVRNMPRGGHETRTLIFDGINTLYVSVGSANNVDANSDRARVRRFNVGQGIPPGGFDFPNGQVFADGLRNAVGLAFDSKGVLWGVDNGADNLNRKDLGGDIHNTNPADELIRFDQALGTFYGYPYCWTVDTLQNYASGDQLAWPEFMHDTYTDMWCNKTSMNRGPTLPLPAHHAPLGITFYDGRACSNNSVGAFPCDMIGDAFVAFHGSWNRKPPGGYRVARIPIDPITRLPTGKILDIIYEPSVGSCSPCLRPVSLAFDNRGRLLVTVDSSSEILRINYEDRSLDPDPTTTSEPTTSPTTPSVSSTQTPTRTPTQAPTPTPKPNSAGKLNFSGILFYNVLKSAVLHVKIDNVEHPDKIAVSLIKFYLHAPVLHTLIVSSGGQVSFKLGEITMARLANLICLLLAVSSRSFVNGQASFNTTGNYRASSYASVSSARGLFLDETGDLLVSSANSRLTSVYVVDGNVQTSVLLQNTDLRLNHGISYRNGFLYASSTVTTYRWPFTPGQRTAITESPEIVIKNQPPGGHATRTLVFDDEGLLYVSVGSNGNVDQDSSRARIRRFNISSIPVGGIEFTTGEVFADGLRNEVGLAFDGNGVLWGVQNGADNLNRDDLGGDIHNTNPADEMTKFDQAIGTHYGYPFCWTVDELANHQRGEQFAWPTFMTDGVHTDSWCNNVNNNRPPTLPLPAHNAALGITFYDGSVCNSSAGAFPCSMTGDAFVAFHGSWNREPPQGYKVVRIPIDPQTRLPTGEILDVMYEPDPAGCGRCLQPVNVVFNKEGHLLVSADASSEIFRITYAQ
;
A
#
# COMPACT_ATOMS: atom_id res chain seq x y z
N MET A 1 47.29 -12.43 28.73
CA MET A 1 48.05 -12.04 27.52
C MET A 1 47.12 -12.09 26.32
N PHE A 2 47.50 -11.45 25.22
CA PHE A 2 46.65 -11.09 24.08
C PHE A 2 45.58 -10.04 24.42
N SER A 3 45.11 -9.36 23.37
CA SER A 3 44.45 -8.04 23.42
C SER A 3 43.38 -7.96 22.35
N PHE A 4 42.28 -7.26 22.62
CA PHE A 4 41.32 -6.80 21.62
C PHE A 4 40.91 -5.36 21.92
N SER A 5 41.10 -4.49 20.93
CA SER A 5 40.88 -3.04 21.03
C SER A 5 40.02 -2.51 19.87
N SER A 6 38.83 -3.10 19.72
CA SER A 6 37.78 -2.70 18.79
C SER A 6 36.39 -3.10 19.35
N LEU A 7 35.32 -2.41 18.94
CA LEU A 7 33.87 -2.54 19.29
C LEU A 7 33.21 -1.41 20.11
N ARG A 8 33.95 -0.49 20.74
CA ARG A 8 33.34 0.47 21.68
C ARG A 8 32.42 1.60 21.15
N PRO A 9 32.36 2.01 19.87
CA PRO A 9 31.43 3.06 19.43
C PRO A 9 30.02 2.54 19.11
N PHE A 10 29.86 1.24 18.85
CA PHE A 10 28.68 0.69 18.15
C PHE A 10 27.37 0.67 18.96
N LEU A 11 27.42 0.81 20.29
CA LEU A 11 26.27 0.52 21.15
C LEU A 11 25.36 1.73 21.47
N LEU A 12 25.79 2.97 21.17
CA LEU A 12 25.14 4.17 21.73
C LEU A 12 24.12 4.84 20.78
N LEU A 13 24.26 4.67 19.46
CA LEU A 13 23.29 5.17 18.48
C LEU A 13 22.00 4.31 18.41
N ILE A 14 22.11 3.04 18.85
CA ILE A 14 21.10 1.99 18.70
C ILE A 14 19.76 2.31 19.38
N LEU A 15 19.81 3.05 20.49
CA LEU A 15 18.68 3.25 21.40
C LEU A 15 17.73 4.39 21.01
N LEU A 16 18.08 5.21 20.00
CA LEU A 16 17.36 6.47 19.73
C LEU A 16 16.32 6.39 18.61
N GLN A 17 16.31 5.29 17.85
CA GLN A 17 15.53 5.22 16.60
C GLN A 17 14.40 4.15 16.65
N ALA A 18 14.55 3.09 17.45
CA ALA A 18 13.65 1.91 17.47
C ALA A 18 12.18 2.17 17.83
N VAL A 19 11.83 3.37 18.31
CA VAL A 19 10.45 3.85 18.23
C VAL A 19 10.28 4.41 16.82
N GLN A 20 10.04 3.52 15.84
CA GLN A 20 9.24 3.76 14.62
C GLN A 20 9.33 2.51 13.61
N GLY A 21 8.23 2.01 12.97
CA GLY A 21 8.19 0.98 11.87
C GLY A 21 7.30 1.17 10.60
N GLN A 22 7.70 0.54 9.47
CA GLN A 22 7.35 0.67 8.02
C GLN A 22 5.93 0.92 7.56
N VAL A 23 5.53 0.51 6.33
CA VAL A 23 4.61 1.29 5.48
C VAL A 23 3.75 0.39 4.49
N ARG A 24 2.77 0.86 3.67
CA ARG A 24 1.79 0.25 2.62
C ARG A 24 1.32 0.78 1.09
N PHE A 25 1.84 1.82 0.37
CA PHE A 25 1.80 2.64 -0.92
C PHE A 25 3.22 3.21 -1.27
N ARG A 26 3.85 3.30 -2.47
CA ARG A 26 5.24 3.96 -2.57
C ARG A 26 5.15 5.51 -2.71
N THR A 27 6.27 6.26 -2.77
CA THR A 27 6.31 7.69 -3.25
C THR A 27 7.46 7.97 -4.19
N ALA A 28 7.26 8.77 -5.26
CA ALA A 28 8.20 9.16 -6.31
C ALA A 28 9.51 9.78 -5.81
N GLU A 29 10.53 9.71 -6.67
CA GLU A 29 11.91 10.02 -6.29
C GLU A 29 12.11 11.45 -5.81
N ASN A 30 13.06 11.58 -4.91
CA ASN A 30 13.26 12.71 -4.02
C ASN A 30 12.12 13.05 -3.03
N PHE A 31 10.94 12.44 -3.09
CA PHE A 31 9.99 12.48 -1.97
C PHE A 31 10.32 11.41 -0.89
N VAL A 32 10.11 11.73 0.37
CA VAL A 32 10.32 10.86 1.54
C VAL A 32 9.28 11.21 2.55
N ALA A 33 8.61 10.26 3.15
CA ALA A 33 7.27 10.62 3.57
C ALA A 33 6.89 9.79 4.80
N THR A 34 6.56 10.39 5.95
CA THR A 34 6.74 9.83 7.32
C THR A 34 5.51 9.83 8.27
N ARG A 35 5.34 8.81 9.15
CA ARG A 35 4.08 8.55 9.89
C ARG A 35 3.91 9.61 10.93
N TYR A 36 2.92 10.47 10.71
CA TYR A 36 2.71 11.57 11.61
C TYR A 36 1.97 11.13 12.87
N THR A 37 1.11 10.12 12.76
CA THR A 37 0.45 9.49 13.92
C THR A 37 0.44 7.98 13.82
N ASP A 38 0.67 7.30 14.94
CA ASP A 38 0.40 5.87 15.06
C ASP A 38 -0.99 5.51 14.49
N PRO A 39 -1.13 4.30 13.90
CA PRO A 39 -2.38 3.89 13.30
C PRO A 39 -3.47 3.89 14.36
N ASN A 40 -4.70 4.26 13.99
CA ASN A 40 -5.84 4.32 14.90
C ASN A 40 -5.80 5.43 15.97
N VAL A 41 -4.79 6.30 15.99
CA VAL A 41 -4.82 7.53 16.80
C VAL A 41 -5.91 8.47 16.27
N VAL A 42 -5.86 8.79 14.98
CA VAL A 42 -6.97 9.48 14.27
C VAL A 42 -7.70 8.48 13.39
N ARG A 43 -9.02 8.38 13.58
CA ARG A 43 -9.86 7.34 12.98
C ARG A 43 -10.55 7.89 11.74
N LEU A 44 -10.54 7.12 10.65
CA LEU A 44 -11.12 7.51 9.34
C LEU A 44 -10.83 8.99 8.98
N PRO A 45 -9.57 9.46 9.00
CA PRO A 45 -9.23 10.85 8.76
C PRO A 45 -9.58 11.27 7.32
N ARG A 46 -10.27 12.41 7.18
CA ARG A 46 -10.78 12.94 5.92
C ARG A 46 -10.12 14.28 5.61
N GLY A 47 -10.75 15.41 5.92
CA GLY A 47 -10.15 16.73 5.70
C GLY A 47 -8.95 16.97 6.62
N ILE A 48 -7.97 17.71 6.10
CA ILE A 48 -6.77 18.16 6.80
C ILE A 48 -6.61 19.67 6.65
N LEU A 49 -6.15 20.31 7.72
CA LEU A 49 -5.87 21.73 7.81
C LEU A 49 -4.63 21.92 8.69
N ILE A 50 -3.75 22.85 8.32
CA ILE A 50 -2.63 23.28 9.15
C ILE A 50 -2.94 24.68 9.65
N ASP A 51 -2.72 24.94 10.93
CA ASP A 51 -2.91 26.27 11.51
C ASP A 51 -1.65 27.15 11.49
N ASP A 52 -1.78 28.39 11.95
CA ASP A 52 -0.70 29.38 11.91
C ASP A 52 0.52 29.03 12.79
N VAL A 53 0.41 28.08 13.75
CA VAL A 53 1.56 27.58 14.54
C VAL A 53 2.13 26.26 14.02
N GLY A 54 1.38 25.54 13.18
CA GLY A 54 1.76 24.25 12.62
C GLY A 54 1.11 23.04 13.30
N ASP A 55 0.08 23.23 14.13
CA ASP A 55 -0.76 22.14 14.59
C ASP A 55 -1.65 21.65 13.44
N ILE A 56 -1.83 20.32 13.33
CA ILE A 56 -2.61 19.69 12.27
C ILE A 56 -4.01 19.40 12.78
N LEU A 57 -5.03 19.95 12.14
CA LEU A 57 -6.44 19.70 12.44
C LEU A 57 -7.04 18.73 11.42
N ILE A 58 -7.68 17.67 11.91
CA ILE A 58 -8.22 16.58 11.08
C ILE A 58 -9.69 16.33 11.40
N VAL A 59 -10.54 16.30 10.38
CA VAL A 59 -11.92 15.77 10.50
C VAL A 59 -11.90 14.25 10.34
N SER A 60 -12.36 13.53 11.36
CA SER A 60 -12.69 12.11 11.28
C SER A 60 -14.08 11.91 10.64
N ASN A 61 -14.22 10.92 9.75
CA ASN A 61 -15.51 10.55 9.18
C ASN A 61 -16.47 9.94 10.22
N LYS A 62 -17.76 9.82 9.86
CA LYS A 62 -18.73 8.96 10.55
C LYS A 62 -18.15 7.54 10.74
N PRO A 63 -18.35 6.88 11.90
CA PRO A 63 -19.17 7.30 13.03
C PRO A 63 -18.46 8.28 14.00
N PHE A 64 -17.18 8.57 13.81
CA PHE A 64 -16.37 9.32 14.78
C PHE A 64 -16.64 10.83 14.75
N SER A 65 -16.96 11.40 13.58
CA SER A 65 -17.57 12.73 13.41
C SER A 65 -16.93 13.89 14.21
N ARG A 66 -15.60 13.85 14.40
CA ARG A 66 -14.85 14.69 15.35
C ARG A 66 -13.70 15.45 14.68
N ILE A 67 -13.24 16.53 15.29
CA ILE A 67 -11.99 17.21 14.94
C ILE A 67 -10.91 16.86 15.97
N THR A 68 -9.81 16.27 15.52
CA THR A 68 -8.63 15.98 16.32
C THR A 68 -7.48 16.90 15.89
N ALA A 69 -6.89 17.63 16.84
CA ALA A 69 -5.60 18.27 16.68
C ALA A 69 -4.48 17.24 16.90
N VAL A 70 -3.43 17.35 16.10
CA VAL A 70 -2.24 16.51 16.15
C VAL A 70 -1.03 17.43 16.08
N TYR A 71 -0.11 17.29 17.03
CA TYR A 71 0.95 18.28 17.23
C TYR A 71 2.23 17.67 17.79
N GLU A 72 3.39 18.23 17.40
CA GLU A 72 4.66 17.98 18.08
C GLU A 72 4.62 18.67 19.47
N ALA A 73 4.45 17.86 20.53
CA ALA A 73 4.40 18.32 21.92
C ALA A 73 5.80 18.64 22.46
N THR A 74 6.77 17.81 22.07
CA THR A 74 8.21 18.04 22.14
C THR A 74 8.83 17.47 20.85
N PRO A 75 10.11 17.75 20.51
CA PRO A 75 10.73 17.22 19.29
C PRO A 75 10.58 15.69 19.20
N ASN A 76 10.00 15.22 18.09
CA ASN A 76 9.69 13.82 17.79
C ASN A 76 8.63 13.14 18.69
N VAL A 77 7.99 13.85 19.63
CA VAL A 77 6.82 13.35 20.37
C VAL A 77 5.56 13.99 19.81
N VAL A 78 4.79 13.24 19.03
CA VAL A 78 3.49 13.67 18.53
C VAL A 78 2.40 13.28 19.52
N GLU A 79 1.64 14.26 19.98
CA GLU A 79 0.44 14.09 20.80
C GLU A 79 -0.82 14.48 20.02
N THR A 80 -1.98 14.21 20.60
CA THR A 80 -3.27 14.63 20.03
C THR A 80 -4.21 15.20 21.08
N ALA A 81 -4.99 16.20 20.70
CA ALA A 81 -6.09 16.74 21.49
C ALA A 81 -7.40 16.69 20.71
N GLU A 82 -8.51 16.36 21.37
CA GLU A 82 -9.84 16.49 20.76
C GLU A 82 -10.28 17.96 20.81
N ILE A 83 -10.49 18.56 19.64
CA ILE A 83 -10.87 19.96 19.48
C ILE A 83 -12.39 20.09 19.38
N VAL A 84 -13.03 19.18 18.64
CA VAL A 84 -14.48 19.02 18.63
C VAL A 84 -14.76 17.53 18.72
N ASN A 85 -15.40 17.07 19.80
CA ASN A 85 -15.89 15.71 19.93
C ASN A 85 -17.40 15.76 20.20
N ASP A 86 -18.16 16.01 19.13
CA ASP A 86 -19.62 16.09 19.13
C ASP A 86 -20.14 15.35 17.90
N VAL A 87 -20.54 14.10 18.10
CA VAL A 87 -20.92 13.18 17.02
C VAL A 87 -22.24 13.57 16.35
N GLU A 88 -23.11 14.31 17.04
CA GLU A 88 -24.43 14.73 16.56
C GLU A 88 -24.33 15.79 15.44
N LEU A 89 -23.21 16.52 15.37
CA LEU A 89 -22.90 17.40 14.25
C LEU A 89 -22.73 16.62 12.94
N GLY A 90 -22.33 15.34 13.01
CA GLY A 90 -22.17 14.47 11.85
C GLY A 90 -21.07 14.91 10.88
N LEU A 91 -19.99 15.51 11.40
CA LEU A 91 -18.85 15.97 10.60
C LEU A 91 -18.28 14.81 9.76
N ASN A 92 -17.90 15.08 8.51
CA ASN A 92 -17.54 13.99 7.59
C ASN A 92 -16.39 14.28 6.61
N HIS A 93 -16.06 15.54 6.32
CA HIS A 93 -14.97 15.84 5.38
C HIS A 93 -14.38 17.25 5.53
N GLY A 94 -15.13 18.29 5.15
CA GLY A 94 -14.59 19.64 4.98
C GLY A 94 -14.11 20.27 6.28
N ILE A 95 -12.97 20.93 6.22
CA ILE A 95 -12.34 21.70 7.31
C ILE A 95 -11.61 22.91 6.71
N ALA A 96 -11.67 24.05 7.38
CA ALA A 96 -10.92 25.26 7.00
C ALA A 96 -10.74 26.18 8.23
N TYR A 97 -9.71 27.01 8.26
CA TYR A 97 -9.56 28.09 9.24
C TYR A 97 -9.51 29.43 8.53
N ASN A 98 -10.21 30.42 9.09
CA ASN A 98 -10.22 31.79 8.58
C ASN A 98 -10.62 32.77 9.69
N ALA A 99 -9.93 33.91 9.77
CA ALA A 99 -10.27 35.07 10.61
C ALA A 99 -10.53 34.74 12.11
N GLY A 100 -9.75 33.84 12.70
CA GLY A 100 -9.89 33.43 14.11
C GLY A 100 -11.01 32.41 14.37
N TYR A 101 -11.53 31.77 13.33
CA TYR A 101 -12.54 30.72 13.42
C TYR A 101 -12.10 29.44 12.69
N LEU A 102 -12.32 28.30 13.34
CA LEU A 102 -12.23 26.97 12.74
C LEU A 102 -13.61 26.61 12.18
N TYR A 103 -13.66 26.16 10.93
CA TYR A 103 -14.84 25.74 10.20
C TYR A 103 -14.77 24.25 9.92
N ALA A 104 -15.89 23.52 10.03
CA ALA A 104 -15.99 22.13 9.60
C ALA A 104 -17.39 21.78 9.08
N SER A 105 -17.49 20.77 8.21
CA SER A 105 -18.72 20.39 7.52
C SER A 105 -19.29 19.04 7.95
N SER A 106 -20.61 18.98 8.06
CA SER A 106 -21.39 17.75 7.87
C SER A 106 -22.08 17.75 6.51
N ALA A 107 -22.78 16.66 6.17
CA ALA A 107 -23.51 16.54 4.90
C ALA A 107 -24.58 17.64 4.65
N THR A 108 -25.05 18.33 5.71
CA THR A 108 -26.07 19.40 5.61
C THR A 108 -25.62 20.79 6.02
N ASN A 109 -24.62 20.91 6.91
CA ASN A 109 -24.28 22.20 7.51
C ASN A 109 -22.76 22.43 7.55
N VAL A 110 -22.37 23.69 7.43
CA VAL A 110 -21.04 24.19 7.77
C VAL A 110 -21.14 24.87 9.12
N TYR A 111 -20.34 24.40 10.07
CA TYR A 111 -20.23 24.90 11.43
C TYR A 111 -18.95 25.72 11.56
N ARG A 112 -18.92 26.66 12.52
CA ARG A 112 -17.68 27.28 12.99
C ARG A 112 -17.62 27.46 14.50
N TRP A 113 -16.40 27.54 15.01
CA TRP A 113 -16.09 27.85 16.40
C TRP A 113 -15.00 28.93 16.43
N PRO A 114 -15.00 29.84 17.43
CA PRO A 114 -13.81 30.62 17.74
C PRO A 114 -12.63 29.67 18.00
N TYR A 115 -11.51 29.90 17.33
CA TYR A 115 -10.33 29.04 17.39
C TYR A 115 -9.06 29.88 17.36
N THR A 116 -8.19 29.66 18.34
CA THR A 116 -6.83 30.21 18.33
C THR A 116 -5.87 29.15 17.81
N PRO A 117 -4.99 29.43 16.84
CA PRO A 117 -3.91 28.52 16.46
C PRO A 117 -3.11 28.04 17.68
N GLY A 118 -2.80 26.74 17.73
CA GLY A 118 -2.19 26.07 18.88
C GLY A 118 -3.16 25.75 20.03
N GLN A 119 -4.46 25.97 19.86
CA GLN A 119 -5.47 25.63 20.87
C GLN A 119 -5.69 24.11 20.92
N ARG A 120 -4.92 23.45 21.79
CA ARG A 120 -4.94 21.99 22.03
C ARG A 120 -5.98 21.59 23.10
N THR A 121 -7.16 22.24 23.09
CA THR A 121 -8.25 21.98 24.05
C THR A 121 -9.61 22.04 23.36
N ALA A 122 -10.55 21.21 23.82
CA ALA A 122 -11.89 21.11 23.26
C ALA A 122 -12.63 22.47 23.26
N LEU A 123 -13.26 22.79 22.12
CA LEU A 123 -14.02 24.02 21.91
C LEU A 123 -15.38 23.90 22.60
N ARG A 124 -15.47 24.45 23.82
CA ARG A 124 -16.64 24.34 24.69
C ARG A 124 -17.81 25.26 24.32
N SER A 125 -17.63 26.14 23.35
CA SER A 125 -18.71 26.92 22.75
C SER A 125 -19.50 26.04 21.77
N SER A 126 -20.83 26.14 21.80
CA SER A 126 -21.66 25.58 20.73
C SER A 126 -21.26 26.19 19.38
N PRO A 127 -21.23 25.41 18.28
CA PRO A 127 -20.90 25.95 16.97
C PRO A 127 -21.91 26.99 16.49
N GLU A 128 -21.40 28.03 15.85
CA GLU A 128 -22.19 28.88 14.98
C GLU A 128 -22.45 28.16 13.65
N ILE A 129 -23.68 28.20 13.14
CA ILE A 129 -24.00 27.68 11.80
C ILE A 129 -23.66 28.76 10.77
N VAL A 130 -22.83 28.41 9.81
CA VAL A 130 -22.30 29.29 8.75
C VAL A 130 -23.11 29.14 7.47
N VAL A 131 -23.29 27.88 7.04
CA VAL A 131 -24.16 27.50 5.91
C VAL A 131 -25.01 26.32 6.36
N ARG A 132 -26.28 26.29 5.98
CA ARG A 132 -27.23 25.21 6.31
C ARG A 132 -28.02 24.77 5.10
N ASN A 133 -28.80 23.70 5.28
CA ASN A 133 -29.67 23.11 4.26
C ASN A 133 -28.92 22.65 3.00
N MET A 134 -27.63 22.30 3.09
CA MET A 134 -26.94 21.63 1.98
C MET A 134 -27.65 20.30 1.69
N PRO A 135 -28.00 20.01 0.43
CA PRO A 135 -28.94 18.96 0.11
C PRO A 135 -28.33 17.55 0.29
N ARG A 136 -29.12 16.58 0.81
CA ARG A 136 -28.68 15.22 1.19
C ARG A 136 -28.83 14.18 0.08
N GLY A 137 -28.05 13.11 0.13
CA GLY A 137 -28.12 11.97 -0.80
C GLY A 137 -26.83 11.80 -1.61
N GLY A 138 -26.52 10.56 -2.00
CA GLY A 138 -25.34 10.21 -2.79
C GLY A 138 -24.05 10.73 -2.17
N HIS A 139 -23.47 11.74 -2.80
CA HIS A 139 -22.25 12.38 -2.35
C HIS A 139 -22.51 13.24 -1.11
N GLU A 140 -22.09 12.78 0.08
CA GLU A 140 -22.28 13.48 1.35
C GLU A 140 -21.17 14.49 1.74
N THR A 141 -20.05 14.55 1.01
CA THR A 141 -18.89 15.39 1.37
C THR A 141 -19.12 16.86 1.01
N ARG A 142 -18.68 17.79 1.86
CA ARG A 142 -18.96 19.23 1.71
C ARG A 142 -17.68 20.06 1.90
N THR A 143 -16.86 20.11 0.86
CA THR A 143 -15.52 20.73 0.89
C THR A 143 -15.60 22.25 1.10
N LEU A 144 -14.70 22.79 1.92
CA LEU A 144 -14.66 24.19 2.35
C LEU A 144 -13.33 24.82 1.95
N ILE A 145 -13.35 26.02 1.38
CA ILE A 145 -12.14 26.83 1.13
C ILE A 145 -12.49 28.32 1.05
N PHE A 146 -11.54 29.23 1.25
CA PHE A 146 -11.77 30.67 1.27
C PHE A 146 -10.87 31.46 0.31
N ASP A 147 -11.38 32.54 -0.31
CA ASP A 147 -10.58 33.50 -1.11
C ASP A 147 -9.90 34.59 -0.28
N GLY A 148 -9.25 34.18 0.82
CA GLY A 148 -8.79 35.07 1.89
C GLY A 148 -9.89 35.25 2.94
N ILE A 149 -10.02 36.44 3.52
CA ILE A 149 -10.89 36.60 4.71
C ILE A 149 -12.40 36.59 4.43
N ASN A 150 -12.84 36.88 3.19
CA ASN A 150 -14.22 37.32 2.95
C ASN A 150 -15.18 36.27 2.38
N THR A 151 -14.78 35.42 1.43
CA THR A 151 -15.73 34.50 0.75
C THR A 151 -15.42 33.05 1.03
N LEU A 152 -16.37 32.33 1.64
CA LEU A 152 -16.38 30.87 1.76
C LEU A 152 -16.91 30.25 0.47
N TYR A 153 -16.22 29.26 -0.06
CA TYR A 153 -16.66 28.38 -1.15
C TYR A 153 -17.04 27.02 -0.56
N VAL A 154 -18.17 26.47 -1.00
CA VAL A 154 -18.69 25.18 -0.53
C VAL A 154 -19.08 24.32 -1.73
N SER A 155 -18.51 23.11 -1.79
CA SER A 155 -18.84 22.12 -2.82
C SER A 155 -19.98 21.20 -2.38
N VAL A 156 -20.89 20.90 -3.31
CA VAL A 156 -21.99 19.92 -3.14
C VAL A 156 -22.10 19.06 -4.39
N GLY A 157 -21.75 17.77 -4.25
CA GLY A 157 -21.96 16.76 -5.29
C GLY A 157 -23.43 16.35 -5.49
N SER A 158 -23.64 15.54 -6.52
CA SER A 158 -24.95 14.98 -6.92
C SER A 158 -25.59 14.05 -5.88
N ALA A 159 -26.91 13.91 -5.96
CA ALA A 159 -27.71 12.99 -5.14
C ALA A 159 -27.55 11.52 -5.54
N ASN A 160 -27.23 11.27 -6.82
CA ASN A 160 -27.13 9.96 -7.45
C ASN A 160 -26.02 10.00 -8.51
N ASN A 161 -25.79 8.88 -9.21
CA ASN A 161 -24.79 8.83 -10.27
C ASN A 161 -25.01 9.89 -11.37
N VAL A 162 -26.26 10.00 -11.85
CA VAL A 162 -26.75 10.98 -12.83
C VAL A 162 -27.86 11.77 -12.13
N ASP A 163 -27.81 13.10 -12.19
CA ASP A 163 -28.68 13.96 -11.38
C ASP A 163 -28.98 15.28 -12.09
N ALA A 164 -30.17 15.40 -12.68
CA ALA A 164 -30.67 16.60 -13.34
C ALA A 164 -31.20 17.67 -12.36
N ASN A 165 -31.01 17.52 -11.04
CA ASN A 165 -31.50 18.46 -10.04
C ASN A 165 -30.61 19.72 -9.95
N SER A 166 -31.14 20.86 -10.39
CA SER A 166 -30.46 22.15 -10.56
C SER A 166 -30.06 22.89 -9.27
N ASP A 167 -29.85 22.18 -8.16
CA ASP A 167 -29.37 22.71 -6.88
C ASP A 167 -28.14 21.96 -6.33
N ARG A 168 -27.65 20.96 -7.06
CA ARG A 168 -26.52 20.09 -6.72
C ARG A 168 -25.45 20.14 -7.80
N ALA A 169 -24.42 19.31 -7.66
CA ALA A 169 -23.33 19.19 -8.61
C ALA A 169 -22.67 20.55 -8.92
N ARG A 170 -22.32 21.29 -7.85
CA ARG A 170 -21.90 22.69 -7.96
C ARG A 170 -21.04 23.16 -6.79
N VAL A 171 -20.27 24.21 -7.05
CA VAL A 171 -19.63 25.03 -6.00
C VAL A 171 -20.43 26.33 -5.86
N ARG A 172 -20.90 26.63 -4.64
CA ARG A 172 -21.51 27.92 -4.28
C ARG A 172 -20.60 28.71 -3.35
N ARG A 173 -20.68 30.05 -3.39
CA ARG A 173 -19.88 30.94 -2.56
C ARG A 173 -20.69 31.94 -1.73
N PHE A 174 -20.18 32.28 -0.55
CA PHE A 174 -20.87 33.01 0.52
C PHE A 174 -19.94 34.07 1.12
N ASN A 175 -20.34 35.35 1.11
CA ASN A 175 -19.53 36.44 1.66
C ASN A 175 -19.69 36.52 3.19
N VAL A 176 -18.88 35.75 3.93
CA VAL A 176 -18.82 35.80 5.40
C VAL A 176 -18.24 37.12 5.92
N GLY A 177 -17.45 37.83 5.11
CA GLY A 177 -16.82 39.11 5.45
C GLY A 177 -17.81 40.27 5.63
N GLN A 178 -19.00 40.17 5.02
CA GLN A 178 -20.13 41.07 5.27
C GLN A 178 -20.95 40.69 6.52
N GLY A 179 -20.50 39.68 7.27
CA GLY A 179 -21.19 39.09 8.41
C GLY A 179 -22.01 37.86 8.00
N ILE A 180 -22.07 36.88 8.89
CA ILE A 180 -22.95 35.71 8.74
C ILE A 180 -24.36 36.13 9.23
N PRO A 181 -25.44 35.89 8.46
CA PRO A 181 -26.79 36.20 8.91
C PRO A 181 -27.21 35.31 10.08
N PRO A 182 -28.16 35.75 10.95
CA PRO A 182 -28.64 34.94 12.07
C PRO A 182 -29.13 33.55 11.63
N GLY A 183 -28.53 32.49 12.19
CA GLY A 183 -28.82 31.11 11.81
C GLY A 183 -28.11 30.60 10.54
N GLY A 184 -27.15 31.35 9.99
CA GLY A 184 -26.35 30.95 8.85
C GLY A 184 -27.02 31.16 7.49
N PHE A 185 -26.18 31.21 6.44
CA PHE A 185 -26.62 31.28 5.06
C PHE A 185 -27.40 30.01 4.67
N ASP A 186 -28.49 30.16 3.94
CA ASP A 186 -29.14 29.03 3.25
C ASP A 186 -28.29 28.63 2.04
N PHE A 187 -27.97 27.34 1.86
CA PHE A 187 -27.11 26.92 0.75
C PHE A 187 -27.61 27.37 -0.63
N PRO A 188 -28.90 27.26 -0.99
CA PRO A 188 -29.41 27.73 -2.29
C PRO A 188 -29.24 29.24 -2.53
N ASN A 189 -29.05 30.04 -1.48
CA ASN A 189 -28.83 31.49 -1.56
C ASN A 189 -27.35 31.87 -1.77
N GLY A 190 -26.41 30.91 -1.67
CA GLY A 190 -25.01 31.13 -2.04
C GLY A 190 -24.88 31.34 -3.54
N GLN A 191 -24.06 32.30 -3.97
CA GLN A 191 -23.87 32.56 -5.40
C GLN A 191 -23.26 31.32 -6.08
N VAL A 192 -23.90 30.80 -7.13
CA VAL A 192 -23.32 29.73 -7.94
C VAL A 192 -22.02 30.25 -8.54
N PHE A 193 -20.92 29.57 -8.22
CA PHE A 193 -19.59 29.92 -8.71
C PHE A 193 -19.25 29.08 -9.95
N ALA A 194 -19.48 27.77 -9.87
CA ALA A 194 -19.37 26.82 -10.96
C ALA A 194 -20.48 25.76 -10.83
N ASP A 195 -21.06 25.35 -11.95
CA ASP A 195 -22.19 24.43 -12.04
C ASP A 195 -21.87 23.26 -12.99
N GLY A 196 -22.59 22.15 -12.88
CA GLY A 196 -22.34 20.93 -13.67
C GLY A 196 -21.05 20.20 -13.31
N LEU A 197 -20.78 20.07 -12.00
CA LEU A 197 -19.63 19.40 -11.38
C LEU A 197 -20.13 18.22 -10.54
N ARG A 198 -20.07 16.98 -11.06
CA ARG A 198 -20.76 15.82 -10.46
C ARG A 198 -20.47 15.68 -8.96
N ASN A 199 -19.20 15.79 -8.56
CA ASN A 199 -18.76 15.69 -7.18
C ASN A 199 -17.34 16.27 -7.01
N ALA A 200 -17.24 17.60 -6.96
CA ALA A 200 -15.96 18.31 -6.89
C ALA A 200 -15.41 18.34 -5.45
N VAL A 201 -14.85 17.22 -4.98
CA VAL A 201 -14.47 17.06 -3.57
C VAL A 201 -13.12 17.69 -3.24
N GLY A 202 -12.16 17.73 -4.17
CA GLY A 202 -10.94 18.51 -3.96
C GLY A 202 -11.12 19.95 -4.46
N LEU A 203 -10.73 20.95 -3.65
CA LEU A 203 -10.64 22.36 -4.04
C LEU A 203 -9.33 22.98 -3.50
N ALA A 204 -8.65 23.82 -4.29
CA ALA A 204 -7.45 24.56 -3.87
C ALA A 204 -7.25 25.85 -4.69
N PHE A 205 -6.75 26.91 -4.06
CA PHE A 205 -6.32 28.12 -4.75
C PHE A 205 -4.86 28.03 -5.20
N ASP A 206 -4.54 28.51 -6.40
CA ASP A 206 -3.15 28.68 -6.84
C ASP A 206 -2.50 29.94 -6.23
N SER A 207 -1.18 30.11 -6.41
CA SER A 207 -0.41 31.25 -5.90
C SER A 207 -0.75 32.62 -6.52
N LYS A 208 -1.78 32.68 -7.38
CA LYS A 208 -2.36 33.90 -7.97
C LYS A 208 -3.85 34.06 -7.61
N GLY A 209 -4.40 33.22 -6.73
CA GLY A 209 -5.80 33.30 -6.28
C GLY A 209 -6.82 32.74 -7.28
N VAL A 210 -6.40 31.94 -8.27
CA VAL A 210 -7.34 31.20 -9.13
C VAL A 210 -7.79 29.95 -8.38
N LEU A 211 -9.09 29.70 -8.27
CA LEU A 211 -9.60 28.45 -7.70
C LEU A 211 -9.44 27.32 -8.72
N TRP A 212 -8.98 26.17 -8.26
CA TRP A 212 -9.00 24.91 -8.99
C TRP A 212 -9.78 23.87 -8.18
N GLY A 213 -10.30 22.87 -8.88
CA GLY A 213 -10.96 21.74 -8.25
C GLY A 213 -10.78 20.46 -9.06
N VAL A 214 -11.17 19.36 -8.43
CA VAL A 214 -11.13 18.04 -9.04
C VAL A 214 -12.46 17.31 -8.86
N ASP A 215 -13.04 16.88 -9.97
CA ASP A 215 -14.38 16.28 -10.06
C ASP A 215 -14.29 14.76 -10.33
N ASN A 216 -15.31 14.03 -9.87
CA ASN A 216 -15.35 12.57 -9.93
C ASN A 216 -16.39 12.14 -10.98
N GLY A 217 -15.93 11.56 -12.09
CA GLY A 217 -16.73 11.20 -13.26
C GLY A 217 -17.88 10.22 -12.98
N ALA A 218 -18.85 10.15 -13.89
CA ALA A 218 -20.06 9.34 -13.72
C ALA A 218 -19.84 7.83 -13.96
N ASP A 219 -20.35 7.01 -13.06
CA ASP A 219 -20.26 5.55 -13.09
C ASP A 219 -21.10 4.94 -14.24
N ASN A 220 -20.77 3.73 -14.68
CA ASN A 220 -21.62 2.88 -15.56
C ASN A 220 -22.08 3.51 -16.90
N LEU A 221 -21.23 4.31 -17.54
CA LEU A 221 -21.50 4.91 -18.86
C LEU A 221 -21.65 3.85 -19.98
N ASN A 222 -22.83 3.80 -20.60
CA ASN A 222 -23.14 2.91 -21.71
C ASN A 222 -23.74 3.69 -22.92
N ARG A 223 -22.95 3.83 -23.99
CA ARG A 223 -23.32 4.49 -25.26
C ARG A 223 -23.34 3.44 -26.38
N LYS A 224 -24.52 2.90 -26.68
CA LYS A 224 -24.72 1.82 -27.68
C LYS A 224 -24.17 2.13 -29.08
N ASP A 225 -24.18 3.40 -29.45
CA ASP A 225 -23.64 3.95 -30.70
C ASP A 225 -22.11 4.08 -30.71
N LEU A 226 -21.48 4.09 -29.53
CA LEU A 226 -20.02 4.18 -29.33
C LEU A 226 -19.40 2.86 -28.84
N GLY A 227 -20.09 1.72 -29.06
CA GLY A 227 -19.62 0.38 -28.68
C GLY A 227 -20.36 -0.26 -27.50
N GLY A 228 -21.29 0.44 -26.85
CA GLY A 228 -22.04 -0.08 -25.71
C GLY A 228 -21.43 0.35 -24.38
N ASP A 229 -21.09 -0.60 -23.52
CA ASP A 229 -20.49 -0.32 -22.22
C ASP A 229 -19.03 0.15 -22.39
N ILE A 230 -18.76 1.39 -22.02
CA ILE A 230 -17.44 2.03 -22.11
C ILE A 230 -16.97 2.52 -20.73
N HIS A 231 -17.62 2.09 -19.64
CA HIS A 231 -17.37 2.66 -18.30
C HIS A 231 -15.93 2.46 -17.79
N ASN A 232 -15.18 1.49 -18.31
CA ASN A 232 -13.82 1.23 -17.84
C ASN A 232 -12.79 2.27 -18.29
N THR A 233 -13.09 3.04 -19.34
CA THR A 233 -12.18 4.06 -19.89
C THR A 233 -12.84 5.42 -20.07
N ASN A 234 -14.10 5.55 -19.66
CA ASN A 234 -14.89 6.78 -19.72
C ASN A 234 -15.95 6.77 -18.61
N PRO A 235 -16.46 7.95 -18.19
CA PRO A 235 -15.92 9.26 -18.50
C PRO A 235 -14.66 9.53 -17.68
N ALA A 236 -13.89 10.54 -18.09
CA ALA A 236 -12.78 11.03 -17.31
C ALA A 236 -13.24 11.50 -15.91
N ASP A 237 -12.33 11.40 -14.93
CA ASP A 237 -12.34 12.37 -13.83
C ASP A 237 -11.77 13.70 -14.35
N GLU A 238 -11.88 14.79 -13.60
CA GLU A 238 -11.57 16.12 -14.17
C GLU A 238 -10.70 16.97 -13.25
N LEU A 239 -9.67 17.62 -13.82
CA LEU A 239 -8.99 18.77 -13.21
C LEU A 239 -9.52 20.05 -13.86
N ILE A 240 -10.09 20.92 -13.04
CA ILE A 240 -10.85 22.08 -13.50
C ILE A 240 -10.25 23.34 -12.90
N ARG A 241 -9.87 24.27 -13.78
CA ARG A 241 -9.45 25.62 -13.47
C ARG A 241 -10.67 26.55 -13.57
N PHE A 242 -11.02 27.20 -12.46
CA PHE A 242 -12.18 28.09 -12.39
C PHE A 242 -11.76 29.55 -12.61
N ASP A 243 -11.31 29.85 -13.83
CA ASP A 243 -10.97 31.21 -14.30
C ASP A 243 -11.99 31.80 -15.27
N GLN A 244 -13.18 31.20 -15.33
CA GLN A 244 -14.30 31.60 -16.18
C GLN A 244 -15.32 32.47 -15.42
N ALA A 245 -16.42 32.84 -16.07
CA ALA A 245 -17.49 33.61 -15.43
C ALA A 245 -18.22 32.83 -14.32
N LEU A 246 -18.79 33.56 -13.37
CA LEU A 246 -19.58 32.97 -12.27
C LEU A 246 -20.81 32.23 -12.84
N GLY A 247 -20.99 30.98 -12.43
CA GLY A 247 -22.05 30.11 -12.97
C GLY A 247 -21.70 29.46 -14.31
N THR A 248 -20.42 29.42 -14.69
CA THR A 248 -19.97 28.60 -15.84
C THR A 248 -20.35 27.13 -15.61
N PHE A 249 -20.85 26.50 -16.67
CA PHE A 249 -21.31 25.11 -16.69
C PHE A 249 -20.21 24.17 -17.21
N TYR A 250 -19.93 23.11 -16.46
CA TYR A 250 -18.84 22.15 -16.69
C TYR A 250 -19.35 20.76 -17.14
N GLY A 251 -20.60 20.67 -17.60
CA GLY A 251 -21.06 19.55 -18.43
C GLY A 251 -22.04 18.61 -17.73
N TYR A 252 -21.80 18.21 -16.48
CA TYR A 252 -22.65 17.26 -15.79
C TYR A 252 -24.08 17.81 -15.55
N PRO A 253 -25.16 17.00 -15.70
CA PRO A 253 -25.18 15.60 -16.09
C PRO A 253 -25.35 15.36 -17.60
N TYR A 254 -25.49 16.42 -18.38
CA TYR A 254 -25.85 16.36 -19.81
C TYR A 254 -24.68 15.92 -20.68
N CYS A 255 -23.46 16.27 -20.27
CA CYS A 255 -22.21 15.98 -20.95
C CYS A 255 -21.25 15.22 -20.05
N TRP A 256 -20.29 14.57 -20.68
CA TRP A 256 -19.19 13.87 -20.02
C TRP A 256 -17.92 13.98 -20.87
N THR A 257 -16.77 13.98 -20.18
CA THR A 257 -15.45 14.04 -20.81
C THR A 257 -14.97 12.65 -21.23
N VAL A 258 -14.48 12.53 -22.47
CA VAL A 258 -13.71 11.37 -22.92
C VAL A 258 -12.37 11.31 -22.19
N ASP A 259 -12.09 10.21 -21.48
CA ASP A 259 -10.71 9.85 -21.12
C ASP A 259 -10.09 9.14 -22.32
N THR A 260 -10.56 7.93 -22.62
CA THR A 260 -10.02 7.09 -23.69
C THR A 260 -11.14 6.41 -24.46
N LEU A 261 -11.40 6.86 -25.69
CA LEU A 261 -12.39 6.30 -26.62
C LEU A 261 -11.88 6.34 -28.07
N GLN A 262 -12.19 5.31 -28.86
CA GLN A 262 -11.74 5.22 -30.25
C GLN A 262 -12.37 6.33 -31.13
N ASN A 263 -11.53 6.99 -31.94
CA ASN A 263 -11.87 8.12 -32.83
C ASN A 263 -12.16 9.46 -32.14
N TYR A 264 -12.00 9.56 -30.82
CA TYR A 264 -12.12 10.80 -30.05
C TYR A 264 -10.78 11.13 -29.36
N ALA A 265 -10.56 12.41 -29.06
CA ALA A 265 -9.43 12.87 -28.26
C ALA A 265 -9.77 12.82 -26.77
N SER A 266 -8.76 12.57 -25.93
CA SER A 266 -8.91 12.76 -24.48
C SER A 266 -9.21 14.23 -24.19
N GLY A 267 -10.30 14.50 -23.48
CA GLY A 267 -10.86 15.84 -23.28
C GLY A 267 -12.08 16.17 -24.17
N ASP A 268 -12.38 15.39 -25.21
CA ASP A 268 -13.58 15.59 -26.03
C ASP A 268 -14.85 15.48 -25.18
N GLN A 269 -15.85 16.29 -25.53
CA GLN A 269 -17.08 16.44 -24.75
C GLN A 269 -18.26 15.80 -25.48
N LEU A 270 -18.82 14.73 -24.91
CA LEU A 270 -19.91 13.97 -25.50
C LEU A 270 -21.14 14.00 -24.59
N ALA A 271 -22.33 13.80 -25.16
CA ALA A 271 -23.58 13.80 -24.43
C ALA A 271 -23.82 12.47 -23.72
N TRP A 272 -24.36 12.56 -22.51
CA TRP A 272 -24.71 11.40 -21.70
C TRP A 272 -25.91 10.67 -22.33
N PRO A 273 -25.92 9.32 -22.41
CA PRO A 273 -26.92 8.54 -23.15
C PRO A 273 -28.38 8.84 -22.74
N GLU A 274 -28.61 9.20 -21.48
CA GLU A 274 -29.94 9.54 -20.96
C GLU A 274 -30.51 10.85 -21.51
N PHE A 275 -29.67 11.77 -22.01
CA PHE A 275 -30.08 13.10 -22.50
C PHE A 275 -29.84 13.31 -23.99
N MET A 276 -29.26 12.32 -24.67
CA MET A 276 -28.94 12.33 -26.11
C MET A 276 -30.16 12.49 -27.05
N HIS A 277 -31.38 12.38 -26.53
CA HIS A 277 -32.62 12.59 -27.28
C HIS A 277 -33.27 13.98 -27.08
N ASP A 278 -32.68 14.82 -26.22
CA ASP A 278 -33.08 16.21 -25.97
C ASP A 278 -32.19 17.21 -26.76
N THR A 279 -32.14 18.46 -26.31
CA THR A 279 -31.23 19.52 -26.78
C THR A 279 -29.74 19.11 -26.69
N TYR A 280 -29.41 18.18 -25.80
CA TYR A 280 -28.05 17.82 -25.40
C TYR A 280 -27.46 16.74 -26.32
N THR A 281 -26.90 17.18 -27.45
CA THR A 281 -26.18 16.32 -28.41
C THR A 281 -24.67 16.37 -28.17
N ASP A 282 -23.89 15.43 -28.74
CA ASP A 282 -22.42 15.51 -28.72
C ASP A 282 -21.91 16.86 -29.29
N MET A 283 -22.59 17.38 -30.33
CA MET A 283 -22.30 18.70 -30.90
C MET A 283 -22.78 19.88 -30.02
N TRP A 284 -23.60 19.65 -29.01
CA TRP A 284 -23.90 20.65 -27.96
C TRP A 284 -22.80 20.62 -26.90
N CYS A 285 -22.43 19.41 -26.44
CA CYS A 285 -21.38 19.22 -25.44
C CYS A 285 -20.00 19.70 -25.89
N ASN A 286 -19.65 19.53 -27.16
CA ASN A 286 -18.37 20.02 -27.72
C ASN A 286 -18.39 21.50 -28.14
N LYS A 287 -19.40 22.28 -27.71
CA LYS A 287 -19.41 23.75 -27.88
C LYS A 287 -18.99 24.43 -26.58
N THR A 288 -17.83 25.08 -26.60
CA THR A 288 -17.26 25.85 -25.49
C THR A 288 -18.13 27.03 -25.01
N SER A 289 -19.17 27.41 -25.78
CA SER A 289 -20.17 28.40 -25.39
C SER A 289 -21.38 27.82 -24.64
N MET A 290 -21.48 26.49 -24.55
CA MET A 290 -22.56 25.75 -23.86
C MET A 290 -22.02 24.94 -22.68
N ASN A 291 -20.85 24.33 -22.86
CA ASN A 291 -20.19 23.47 -21.89
C ASN A 291 -18.68 23.79 -21.84
N ARG A 292 -18.13 23.95 -20.64
CA ARG A 292 -16.70 24.11 -20.40
C ARG A 292 -16.10 22.77 -19.98
N GLY A 293 -15.61 22.01 -20.96
CA GLY A 293 -14.79 20.82 -20.68
C GLY A 293 -13.54 21.14 -19.83
N PRO A 294 -12.91 20.12 -19.24
CA PRO A 294 -11.91 20.28 -18.19
C PRO A 294 -10.61 20.91 -18.67
N THR A 295 -9.80 21.36 -17.71
CA THR A 295 -8.47 21.94 -17.99
C THR A 295 -7.43 20.84 -18.21
N LEU A 296 -7.64 19.67 -17.62
CA LEU A 296 -6.96 18.42 -17.96
C LEU A 296 -7.94 17.27 -17.65
N PRO A 297 -8.31 16.39 -18.61
CA PRO A 297 -8.95 15.12 -18.29
C PRO A 297 -8.03 14.29 -17.38
N LEU A 298 -8.58 13.76 -16.30
CA LEU A 298 -7.91 12.83 -15.39
C LEU A 298 -8.43 11.41 -15.68
N PRO A 299 -7.63 10.35 -15.49
CA PRO A 299 -8.05 9.00 -15.85
C PRO A 299 -9.31 8.55 -15.11
N ALA A 300 -10.22 7.89 -15.85
CA ALA A 300 -11.57 7.55 -15.43
C ALA A 300 -11.63 6.85 -14.06
N HIS A 301 -12.55 7.29 -13.21
CA HIS A 301 -12.88 6.74 -11.89
C HIS A 301 -11.76 6.73 -10.85
N HIS A 302 -10.57 7.29 -11.11
CA HIS A 302 -9.50 7.40 -10.14
C HIS A 302 -9.91 8.12 -8.82
N ALA A 303 -11.04 8.83 -8.83
CA ALA A 303 -11.80 9.39 -7.73
C ALA A 303 -11.06 10.49 -6.93
N PRO A 304 -10.75 11.64 -7.54
CA PRO A 304 -10.00 12.71 -6.86
C PRO A 304 -10.81 13.42 -5.77
N LEU A 305 -10.36 13.32 -4.53
CA LEU A 305 -11.00 13.88 -3.33
C LEU A 305 -10.22 15.02 -2.66
N GLY A 306 -9.03 15.36 -3.16
CA GLY A 306 -8.22 16.45 -2.62
C GLY A 306 -7.30 17.04 -3.67
N ILE A 307 -6.98 18.32 -3.52
CA ILE A 307 -5.95 19.02 -4.29
C ILE A 307 -5.30 20.05 -3.37
N THR A 308 -4.02 20.37 -3.61
CA THR A 308 -3.32 21.51 -3.02
C THR A 308 -2.24 22.00 -4.00
N PHE A 309 -1.59 23.13 -3.72
CA PHE A 309 -0.50 23.68 -4.52
C PHE A 309 0.75 23.87 -3.67
N TYR A 310 1.95 23.65 -4.22
CA TYR A 310 3.17 24.01 -3.49
C TYR A 310 3.49 25.51 -3.64
N ASP A 311 3.75 26.16 -2.51
CA ASP A 311 3.97 27.61 -2.44
C ASP A 311 5.43 28.02 -2.20
N GLY A 312 6.33 27.06 -1.96
CA GLY A 312 7.76 27.33 -1.75
C GLY A 312 8.15 27.89 -0.38
N ARG A 313 7.23 28.05 0.58
CA ARG A 313 7.48 28.81 1.84
C ARG A 313 8.71 28.38 2.64
N ALA A 314 9.20 27.15 2.45
CA ALA A 314 10.38 26.63 3.15
C ALA A 314 11.54 26.21 2.22
N CYS A 315 11.36 26.22 0.89
CA CYS A 315 12.34 25.66 -0.06
C CYS A 315 13.69 26.40 -0.06
N SER A 316 13.67 27.71 0.22
CA SER A 316 14.87 28.57 0.29
C SER A 316 15.58 28.56 1.64
N ASN A 317 14.99 27.92 2.66
CA ASN A 317 15.41 28.05 4.06
C ASN A 317 16.26 26.86 4.55
N ASN A 318 16.76 26.01 3.64
CA ASN A 318 17.36 24.70 3.92
C ASN A 318 16.55 23.87 4.94
N SER A 319 15.22 24.01 4.90
CA SER A 319 14.33 23.33 5.84
C SER A 319 14.28 21.84 5.50
N VAL A 320 14.73 21.00 6.44
CA VAL A 320 14.82 19.55 6.25
C VAL A 320 13.44 19.00 5.89
N GLY A 321 13.33 18.49 4.66
CA GLY A 321 12.10 17.97 4.09
C GLY A 321 11.28 18.92 3.20
N ALA A 322 11.71 20.16 2.95
CA ALA A 322 10.97 21.06 2.07
C ALA A 322 11.04 20.63 0.59
N PHE A 323 9.90 20.67 -0.12
CA PHE A 323 9.87 20.48 -1.58
C PHE A 323 10.71 21.57 -2.30
N PRO A 324 11.29 21.31 -3.49
CA PRO A 324 12.17 22.28 -4.14
C PRO A 324 11.45 23.49 -4.69
N CYS A 325 12.21 24.56 -4.88
CA CYS A 325 11.70 25.79 -5.47
C CYS A 325 11.31 25.65 -6.96
N ASP A 326 11.69 24.57 -7.65
CA ASP A 326 11.27 24.29 -9.04
C ASP A 326 9.84 23.72 -9.15
N MET A 327 9.24 23.32 -8.03
CA MET A 327 7.85 22.80 -7.97
C MET A 327 6.84 23.88 -7.51
N ILE A 328 7.27 25.15 -7.38
CA ILE A 328 6.40 26.23 -6.91
C ILE A 328 5.31 26.53 -7.94
N GLY A 329 4.06 26.44 -7.50
CA GLY A 329 2.88 26.62 -8.35
C GLY A 329 2.35 25.33 -8.97
N ASP A 330 2.98 24.17 -8.74
CA ASP A 330 2.47 22.88 -9.18
C ASP A 330 1.28 22.42 -8.34
N ALA A 331 0.32 21.77 -9.00
CA ALA A 331 -0.83 21.15 -8.36
C ALA A 331 -0.46 19.75 -7.85
N PHE A 332 -1.06 19.35 -6.73
CA PHE A 332 -0.88 18.03 -6.13
C PHE A 332 -2.26 17.47 -5.75
N VAL A 333 -2.67 16.34 -6.36
CA VAL A 333 -4.04 15.81 -6.33
C VAL A 333 -4.10 14.44 -5.65
N ALA A 334 -5.06 14.25 -4.72
CA ALA A 334 -5.35 13.02 -3.99
C ALA A 334 -6.55 12.27 -4.61
N PHE A 335 -6.26 11.20 -5.33
CA PHE A 335 -7.16 10.24 -5.97
C PHE A 335 -7.48 9.08 -5.01
N HIS A 336 -8.67 9.06 -4.41
CA HIS A 336 -9.13 8.09 -3.40
C HIS A 336 -9.30 6.66 -3.91
N GLY A 337 -9.45 6.49 -5.23
CA GLY A 337 -9.55 5.21 -5.88
C GLY A 337 -10.94 4.81 -6.36
N SER A 338 -11.00 4.19 -7.53
CA SER A 338 -12.23 3.72 -8.18
C SER A 338 -12.84 2.51 -7.46
N TRP A 339 -14.16 2.43 -7.49
CA TRP A 339 -14.88 1.16 -7.30
C TRP A 339 -15.54 0.70 -8.62
N ASN A 340 -16.05 1.64 -9.42
CA ASN A 340 -16.73 1.38 -10.69
C ASN A 340 -15.78 1.28 -11.89
N ARG A 341 -14.68 0.54 -11.74
CA ARG A 341 -13.74 0.29 -12.83
C ARG A 341 -13.13 -1.09 -12.67
N LYS A 342 -13.17 -1.89 -13.72
CA LYS A 342 -12.33 -3.08 -13.94
C LYS A 342 -11.44 -2.75 -15.13
N PRO A 343 -10.32 -2.04 -14.87
CA PRO A 343 -9.45 -2.25 -13.71
C PRO A 343 -9.47 -1.12 -12.63
N PRO A 344 -9.54 -1.39 -11.29
CA PRO A 344 -9.61 -0.38 -10.22
C PRO A 344 -8.50 0.70 -10.08
N GLY A 345 -8.55 1.75 -10.90
CA GLY A 345 -7.58 2.85 -10.96
C GLY A 345 -7.65 3.86 -9.81
N GLY A 346 -6.68 4.79 -9.76
CA GLY A 346 -6.61 5.88 -8.79
C GLY A 346 -5.72 5.57 -7.60
N TYR A 347 -6.28 5.69 -6.38
CA TYR A 347 -5.62 5.37 -5.11
C TYR A 347 -4.23 6.06 -4.98
N ARG A 348 -4.11 7.31 -5.48
CA ARG A 348 -2.82 7.99 -5.68
C ARG A 348 -2.79 9.44 -5.23
N VAL A 349 -1.63 9.95 -4.82
CA VAL A 349 -1.35 11.39 -4.78
C VAL A 349 -0.45 11.70 -5.96
N ALA A 350 -0.72 12.74 -6.75
CA ALA A 350 0.05 13.07 -7.95
C ALA A 350 0.35 14.57 -8.11
N ARG A 351 1.59 14.90 -8.45
CA ARG A 351 2.03 16.20 -8.97
C ARG A 351 1.50 16.35 -10.41
N ILE A 352 0.88 17.46 -10.71
CA ILE A 352 0.50 17.85 -12.07
C ILE A 352 1.30 19.11 -12.36
N PRO A 353 2.44 19.02 -13.07
CA PRO A 353 3.29 20.16 -13.30
C PRO A 353 2.57 21.22 -14.12
N ILE A 354 2.57 22.45 -13.61
CA ILE A 354 1.95 23.61 -14.23
C ILE A 354 3.05 24.38 -14.95
N ASP A 355 2.88 24.61 -16.24
CA ASP A 355 3.84 25.43 -17.00
C ASP A 355 3.85 26.87 -16.44
N PRO A 356 5.00 27.41 -16.01
CA PRO A 356 5.03 28.66 -15.24
C PRO A 356 4.71 29.92 -16.05
N ILE A 357 4.67 29.82 -17.39
CA ILE A 357 4.40 30.94 -18.30
C ILE A 357 2.90 30.99 -18.64
N THR A 358 2.35 29.87 -19.11
CA THR A 358 0.94 29.72 -19.51
C THR A 358 0.01 29.50 -18.32
N ARG A 359 0.55 28.97 -17.20
CA ARG A 359 -0.17 28.58 -15.97
C ARG A 359 -1.24 27.51 -16.21
N LEU A 360 -1.02 26.65 -17.20
CA LEU A 360 -1.83 25.48 -17.53
C LEU A 360 -1.08 24.18 -17.20
N PRO A 361 -1.79 23.05 -17.00
CA PRO A 361 -1.15 21.75 -16.83
C PRO A 361 -0.32 21.35 -18.05
N THR A 362 0.87 20.81 -17.82
CA THR A 362 1.78 20.30 -18.88
C THR A 362 1.28 19.01 -19.56
N GLY A 363 0.02 18.60 -19.34
CA GLY A 363 -0.52 17.30 -19.71
C GLY A 363 0.01 16.12 -18.88
N LYS A 364 1.08 16.31 -18.09
CA LYS A 364 1.69 15.28 -17.26
C LYS A 364 0.98 15.16 -15.92
N ILE A 365 0.65 13.92 -15.54
CA ILE A 365 0.31 13.56 -14.16
C ILE A 365 1.49 12.71 -13.66
N LEU A 366 2.39 13.36 -12.91
CA LEU A 366 3.59 12.76 -12.31
C LEU A 366 3.25 12.36 -10.89
N ASP A 367 3.13 11.07 -10.62
CA ASP A 367 2.57 10.66 -9.36
C ASP A 367 3.54 10.94 -8.18
N ILE A 368 3.05 11.46 -7.04
CA ILE A 368 3.85 11.57 -5.81
C ILE A 368 3.73 10.29 -4.99
N ILE A 369 2.61 10.00 -4.33
CA ILE A 369 2.55 8.97 -3.26
C ILE A 369 1.30 8.09 -3.37
N TYR A 370 1.46 6.81 -3.72
CA TYR A 370 0.36 6.12 -4.40
C TYR A 370 0.31 4.58 -4.38
N GLU A 371 -0.86 4.05 -4.79
CA GLU A 371 -1.23 2.64 -4.78
C GLU A 371 -1.27 2.10 -6.24
N PRO A 372 -0.35 1.20 -6.62
CA PRO A 372 0.15 0.74 -7.94
C PRO A 372 -0.64 -0.32 -8.71
N SER A 373 -1.61 -0.79 -7.97
CA SER A 373 -1.92 -2.18 -7.73
C SER A 373 -2.74 -1.97 -6.44
N VAL A 374 -4.01 -2.37 -6.39
CA VAL A 374 -5.03 -1.95 -5.41
C VAL A 374 -5.96 -3.08 -4.91
N GLY A 375 -5.75 -4.33 -5.32
CA GLY A 375 -6.60 -5.48 -5.01
C GLY A 375 -5.84 -6.68 -4.46
N SER A 376 -4.57 -6.49 -4.06
CA SER A 376 -3.86 -7.35 -3.10
C SER A 376 -3.57 -6.60 -1.78
N CYS A 377 -4.27 -5.48 -1.57
CA CYS A 377 -4.26 -4.69 -0.34
C CYS A 377 -5.61 -4.80 0.37
N SER A 378 -5.54 -5.00 1.68
CA SER A 378 -6.64 -4.81 2.62
C SER A 378 -6.12 -4.22 3.94
N PRO A 379 -6.53 -3.01 4.37
CA PRO A 379 -7.13 -1.92 3.58
C PRO A 379 -6.08 -1.15 2.74
N CYS A 380 -6.36 -0.90 1.47
CA CYS A 380 -5.49 -0.12 0.57
C CYS A 380 -5.28 1.31 1.02
N LEU A 381 -4.23 1.97 0.52
CA LEU A 381 -4.19 3.43 0.48
C LEU A 381 -5.45 3.99 -0.19
N ARG A 382 -6.23 4.79 0.53
CA ARG A 382 -7.22 5.69 -0.09
C ARG A 382 -6.94 7.15 0.30
N PRO A 383 -6.19 7.93 -0.52
CA PRO A 383 -5.83 9.31 -0.22
C PRO A 383 -7.08 10.18 -0.17
N VAL A 384 -7.23 11.02 0.85
CA VAL A 384 -8.40 11.90 0.97
C VAL A 384 -8.05 13.37 0.71
N SER A 385 -7.29 14.01 1.61
CA SER A 385 -7.00 15.44 1.54
C SER A 385 -5.52 15.74 1.81
N LEU A 386 -5.08 16.90 1.36
CA LEU A 386 -3.68 17.30 1.21
C LEU A 386 -3.45 18.72 1.75
N ALA A 387 -2.36 18.93 2.50
CA ALA A 387 -1.95 20.27 2.91
C ALA A 387 -0.43 20.34 3.16
N PHE A 388 0.25 21.39 2.69
CA PHE A 388 1.65 21.64 3.06
C PHE A 388 1.77 22.22 4.47
N ASP A 389 2.74 21.73 5.23
CA ASP A 389 3.09 22.25 6.55
C ASP A 389 4.05 23.45 6.49
N ASN A 390 4.26 24.11 7.63
CA ASN A 390 5.13 25.28 7.74
C ASN A 390 6.63 24.99 7.52
N ARG A 391 7.04 23.73 7.31
CA ARG A 391 8.38 23.31 6.88
C ARG A 391 8.41 22.88 5.40
N GLY A 392 7.32 23.10 4.65
CA GLY A 392 7.22 22.78 3.23
C GLY A 392 7.01 21.30 2.92
N ARG A 393 6.50 20.52 3.89
CA ARG A 393 6.25 19.08 3.79
C ARG A 393 4.76 18.84 3.51
N LEU A 394 4.42 18.05 2.49
CA LEU A 394 3.03 17.78 2.10
C LEU A 394 2.40 16.72 3.00
N LEU A 395 1.58 17.15 3.95
CA LEU A 395 0.79 16.24 4.76
C LEU A 395 -0.40 15.69 3.98
N VAL A 396 -0.82 14.46 4.32
CA VAL A 396 -1.96 13.77 3.70
C VAL A 396 -2.78 13.00 4.73
N THR A 397 -4.04 12.72 4.40
CA THR A 397 -4.91 11.80 5.15
C THR A 397 -5.23 10.53 4.37
N VAL A 398 -5.41 9.43 5.10
CA VAL A 398 -5.89 8.15 4.55
C VAL A 398 -6.95 7.56 5.48
N ASP A 399 -8.20 7.52 5.03
CA ASP A 399 -9.31 7.06 5.85
C ASP A 399 -9.27 5.54 6.08
N SER A 400 -9.03 4.79 5.01
CA SER A 400 -9.00 3.32 4.96
C SER A 400 -8.03 2.66 5.95
N SER A 401 -6.85 3.24 6.20
CA SER A 401 -5.85 2.75 7.17
C SER A 401 -5.81 3.55 8.48
N SER A 402 -6.60 4.62 8.61
CA SER A 402 -6.70 5.46 9.82
C SER A 402 -5.37 6.04 10.31
N GLU A 403 -4.77 6.87 9.44
CA GLU A 403 -3.41 7.42 9.59
C GLU A 403 -3.26 8.81 8.94
N ILE A 404 -2.33 9.61 9.50
CA ILE A 404 -1.90 10.92 8.97
C ILE A 404 -0.43 10.86 8.57
N LEU A 405 -0.12 11.61 7.52
CA LEU A 405 1.04 11.44 6.67
C LEU A 405 1.76 12.77 6.50
N ARG A 406 3.10 12.79 6.33
CA ARG A 406 4.01 13.97 6.24
C ARG A 406 5.12 13.84 5.19
N ILE A 407 4.83 14.21 3.94
CA ILE A 407 5.74 14.03 2.80
C ILE A 407 6.79 15.13 2.83
N ASN A 408 7.99 14.75 3.24
CA ASN A 408 9.23 15.46 3.04
C ASN A 408 9.70 15.35 1.57
N TYR A 409 10.59 16.24 1.14
CA TYR A 409 11.46 16.04 -0.02
C TYR A 409 12.92 16.14 0.42
N GLU A 410 13.76 15.30 -0.18
CA GLU A 410 15.14 15.08 0.21
C GLU A 410 15.95 14.85 -1.07
N ASP A 411 16.96 15.70 -1.31
CA ASP A 411 17.94 15.56 -2.39
C ASP A 411 19.12 14.72 -1.91
N ARG A 412 19.63 13.87 -2.79
CA ARG A 412 20.41 12.66 -2.46
C ARG A 412 21.71 12.59 -3.26
N SER A 413 21.91 13.56 -4.14
CA SER A 413 23.12 13.76 -4.96
C SER A 413 24.36 14.26 -4.19
N LEU A 414 24.37 14.15 -2.86
CA LEU A 414 25.28 14.88 -1.98
C LEU A 414 26.10 14.02 -1.00
N ASP A 415 25.96 12.69 -1.00
CA ASP A 415 26.65 11.79 -0.05
C ASP A 415 27.81 11.00 -0.71
N PRO A 416 29.06 11.03 -0.18
CA PRO A 416 30.24 10.45 -0.85
C PRO A 416 30.72 9.08 -0.30
N ASP A 417 30.97 8.13 -1.20
CA ASP A 417 31.51 6.78 -0.90
C ASP A 417 33.06 6.76 -0.70
N PRO A 418 33.59 6.25 0.45
CA PRO A 418 35.01 6.29 0.78
C PRO A 418 35.81 5.01 0.45
N THR A 419 35.76 4.47 -0.78
CA THR A 419 36.73 3.44 -1.25
C THR A 419 37.47 3.80 -2.55
N THR A 420 38.29 4.85 -2.49
CA THR A 420 39.31 5.14 -3.51
C THR A 420 40.33 3.99 -3.64
N THR A 421 40.84 3.67 -4.83
CA THR A 421 41.91 4.46 -5.48
C THR A 421 41.91 4.37 -7.01
N SER A 422 42.01 5.55 -7.63
CA SER A 422 42.37 5.79 -9.04
C SER A 422 43.84 5.41 -9.33
N GLU A 423 44.29 5.23 -10.57
CA GLU A 423 44.65 6.28 -11.55
C GLU A 423 45.26 5.64 -12.84
N PRO A 424 45.57 6.37 -13.94
CA PRO A 424 44.89 7.55 -14.50
C PRO A 424 44.85 7.59 -16.06
N THR A 425 44.17 8.62 -16.63
CA THR A 425 44.40 9.21 -17.98
C THR A 425 44.16 8.36 -19.26
N THR A 426 43.80 8.92 -20.43
CA THR A 426 43.70 10.32 -20.88
C THR A 426 42.35 10.64 -21.55
N SER A 427 41.86 11.87 -21.37
CA SER A 427 41.09 12.61 -22.39
C SER A 427 42.05 13.63 -23.06
N PRO A 428 41.78 14.17 -24.27
CA PRO A 428 40.75 15.23 -24.40
C PRO A 428 39.96 15.27 -25.73
N THR A 429 38.63 15.28 -25.58
CA THR A 429 37.72 16.37 -26.01
C THR A 429 37.88 17.08 -27.38
N THR A 430 36.80 17.02 -28.18
CA THR A 430 36.31 18.03 -29.16
C THR A 430 37.11 18.30 -30.47
N PRO A 431 36.46 18.85 -31.56
CA PRO A 431 35.12 19.45 -31.62
C PRO A 431 34.15 18.97 -32.74
N SER A 432 32.87 19.24 -32.49
CA SER A 432 31.82 19.76 -33.41
C SER A 432 31.31 19.00 -34.67
N VAL A 433 30.01 18.65 -34.61
CA VAL A 433 28.92 19.06 -35.55
C VAL A 433 28.70 18.34 -36.90
N SER A 434 27.57 17.59 -36.96
CA SER A 434 26.56 17.46 -38.04
C SER A 434 26.98 16.96 -39.45
N SER A 435 26.40 15.89 -40.03
CA SER A 435 24.98 15.86 -40.46
C SER A 435 24.55 14.53 -41.14
N THR A 436 23.23 14.33 -41.30
CA THR A 436 22.39 13.56 -42.28
C THR A 436 23.04 12.79 -43.47
N GLN A 437 22.47 11.74 -44.10
CA GLN A 437 21.09 11.16 -44.09
C GLN A 437 21.00 9.72 -44.68
N THR A 438 19.76 9.20 -44.76
CA THR A 438 19.26 7.91 -45.32
C THR A 438 19.51 7.66 -46.81
N PRO A 439 19.38 6.39 -47.27
CA PRO A 439 18.68 6.07 -48.52
C PRO A 439 17.59 4.98 -48.39
N THR A 440 16.81 4.74 -49.46
CA THR A 440 15.47 4.09 -49.40
C THR A 440 15.36 2.79 -50.23
N ARG A 441 14.47 1.85 -49.80
CA ARG A 441 13.51 1.02 -50.61
C ARG A 441 13.39 -0.48 -50.18
N THR A 442 12.17 -1.02 -50.34
CA THR A 442 11.61 -2.37 -50.03
C THR A 442 11.94 -3.46 -51.07
N PRO A 443 11.51 -4.77 -50.95
CA PRO A 443 10.70 -5.48 -49.91
C PRO A 443 11.21 -6.90 -49.46
N THR A 444 10.51 -7.59 -48.52
CA THR A 444 9.89 -8.98 -48.67
C THR A 444 9.70 -9.81 -47.37
N GLN A 445 8.44 -10.14 -47.02
CA GLN A 445 7.86 -11.31 -46.26
C GLN A 445 8.36 -11.77 -44.83
N ALA A 446 7.59 -12.69 -44.23
CA ALA A 446 7.57 -13.20 -42.82
C ALA A 446 8.20 -14.64 -42.70
N PRO A 447 8.16 -15.46 -41.59
CA PRO A 447 7.33 -15.46 -40.36
C PRO A 447 8.08 -15.74 -38.99
N THR A 448 7.83 -16.87 -38.27
CA THR A 448 7.88 -17.07 -36.78
C THR A 448 8.42 -18.49 -36.34
N PRO A 449 8.47 -19.03 -35.06
CA PRO A 449 7.78 -18.73 -33.76
C PRO A 449 8.60 -18.92 -32.40
N THR A 450 7.96 -19.33 -31.28
CA THR A 450 8.34 -19.21 -29.82
C THR A 450 7.76 -20.34 -28.89
N PRO A 451 8.18 -20.59 -27.60
CA PRO A 451 7.57 -20.11 -26.29
C PRO A 451 8.59 -19.99 -25.08
N LYS A 452 8.42 -19.75 -23.73
CA LYS A 452 7.44 -19.42 -22.58
C LYS A 452 8.26 -19.02 -21.27
N PRO A 453 7.90 -18.39 -20.07
CA PRO A 453 6.65 -18.36 -19.20
C PRO A 453 6.35 -17.20 -18.09
N ASN A 454 5.26 -17.33 -17.24
CA ASN A 454 4.50 -16.50 -16.15
C ASN A 454 5.02 -16.04 -14.67
N SER A 455 4.56 -16.42 -13.40
CA SER A 455 4.43 -15.41 -12.21
C SER A 455 4.01 -15.68 -10.64
N ALA A 456 4.45 -15.12 -9.41
CA ALA A 456 3.85 -14.99 -7.91
C ALA A 456 4.04 -15.77 -6.40
N GLY A 457 3.10 -15.81 -5.31
CA GLY A 457 2.90 -16.59 -3.88
C GLY A 457 2.41 -16.06 -2.32
N LYS A 458 1.16 -16.07 -1.65
CA LYS A 458 0.46 -14.98 -0.71
C LYS A 458 -0.01 -15.15 0.84
N LEU A 459 -0.59 -14.05 1.48
CA LEU A 459 -1.21 -13.57 2.85
C LEU A 459 -1.84 -14.46 4.02
N ASN A 460 -2.03 -13.95 5.33
CA ASN A 460 -3.06 -13.91 6.54
C ASN A 460 -3.42 -14.84 7.86
N PHE A 461 -4.05 -14.29 8.98
CA PHE A 461 -5.02 -14.75 10.14
C PHE A 461 -4.78 -15.63 11.53
N SER A 462 -5.77 -15.80 12.51
CA SER A 462 -5.71 -16.17 14.05
C SER A 462 -6.81 -17.08 14.82
N GLY A 463 -7.73 -16.86 15.85
CA GLY A 463 -8.05 -16.10 17.16
C GLY A 463 -9.43 -16.62 17.85
N ILE A 464 -10.09 -16.44 19.07
CA ILE A 464 -10.06 -15.93 20.53
C ILE A 464 -11.28 -16.55 21.40
N LEU A 465 -11.66 -16.54 22.74
CA LEU A 465 -11.54 -15.83 24.09
C LEU A 465 -11.95 -16.66 25.43
N PHE A 466 -11.61 -16.19 26.69
CA PHE A 466 -12.14 -16.42 28.11
C PHE A 466 -11.57 -17.43 29.20
N TYR A 467 -11.97 -17.32 30.50
CA TYR A 467 -11.43 -17.95 31.77
C TYR A 467 -12.56 -18.47 32.76
N ASN A 468 -12.52 -18.76 34.11
CA ASN A 468 -11.56 -18.66 35.28
C ASN A 468 -12.02 -19.42 36.61
N VAL A 469 -11.33 -19.20 37.79
CA VAL A 469 -11.68 -19.40 39.26
C VAL A 469 -11.37 -20.72 40.11
N LEU A 470 -10.18 -20.93 40.78
CA LEU A 470 -9.99 -21.79 42.04
C LEU A 470 -8.57 -21.83 42.74
N LYS A 471 -8.46 -22.23 44.05
CA LYS A 471 -7.24 -22.25 44.96
C LYS A 471 -7.27 -23.33 46.06
N SER A 472 -6.09 -23.88 46.40
CA SER A 472 -5.37 -23.70 47.70
C SER A 472 -4.31 -24.81 47.87
N ALA A 473 -3.09 -24.58 47.38
CA ALA A 473 -2.05 -25.61 47.32
C ALA A 473 -0.77 -25.17 48.05
N VAL A 474 -0.20 -26.08 48.85
CA VAL A 474 1.14 -25.92 49.44
C VAL A 474 2.12 -26.72 48.58
N LEU A 475 3.02 -26.03 47.89
CA LEU A 475 4.01 -26.67 47.03
C LEU A 475 5.29 -27.00 47.81
N HIS A 476 5.56 -28.28 48.02
CA HIS A 476 6.85 -28.76 48.49
C HIS A 476 7.75 -29.08 47.30
N VAL A 477 8.75 -28.24 47.03
CA VAL A 477 9.80 -28.52 46.05
C VAL A 477 10.99 -29.17 46.75
N LYS A 478 11.36 -30.38 46.32
CA LYS A 478 12.62 -31.03 46.73
C LYS A 478 13.56 -31.02 45.53
N ILE A 479 14.81 -30.62 45.74
CA ILE A 479 15.87 -30.68 44.71
C ILE A 479 17.03 -31.45 45.34
N ASP A 480 17.29 -32.65 44.82
CA ASP A 480 18.46 -33.47 45.19
C ASP A 480 19.59 -33.25 44.16
N ASN A 481 20.85 -33.46 44.57
CA ASN A 481 22.04 -33.38 43.72
C ASN A 481 22.21 -32.06 42.92
N VAL A 482 22.40 -30.95 43.64
CA VAL A 482 22.87 -29.68 43.05
C VAL A 482 24.34 -29.45 43.37
N GLU A 483 25.19 -29.41 42.34
CA GLU A 483 26.53 -28.83 42.47
C GLU A 483 26.44 -27.29 42.44
N HIS A 484 27.10 -26.63 43.39
CA HIS A 484 27.09 -25.17 43.61
C HIS A 484 25.75 -24.52 44.05
N PRO A 485 25.19 -24.90 45.23
CA PRO A 485 23.93 -24.34 45.74
C PRO A 485 23.92 -22.80 45.88
N ASP A 486 25.06 -22.19 46.18
CA ASP A 486 25.19 -20.74 46.44
C ASP A 486 24.76 -19.88 45.23
N LYS A 487 24.99 -20.37 44.01
CA LYS A 487 24.59 -19.65 42.78
C LYS A 487 23.08 -19.67 42.55
N ILE A 488 22.41 -20.76 42.91
CA ILE A 488 20.94 -20.87 42.79
C ILE A 488 20.25 -19.94 43.79
N ALA A 489 20.78 -19.84 45.02
CA ALA A 489 20.27 -18.90 46.02
C ALA A 489 20.33 -17.44 45.54
N VAL A 490 21.45 -17.01 44.95
CA VAL A 490 21.61 -15.63 44.43
C VAL A 490 20.67 -15.34 43.25
N SER A 491 20.47 -16.30 42.33
CA SER A 491 19.54 -16.13 41.21
C SER A 491 18.08 -16.04 41.67
N LEU A 492 17.65 -16.89 42.61
CA LEU A 492 16.30 -16.84 43.19
C LEU A 492 16.05 -15.54 43.97
N ILE A 493 17.04 -15.06 44.73
CA ILE A 493 16.94 -13.78 45.46
C ILE A 493 16.83 -12.59 44.50
N LYS A 494 17.56 -12.61 43.37
CA LYS A 494 17.41 -11.57 42.33
C LYS A 494 16.04 -11.61 41.63
N PHE A 495 15.43 -12.78 41.48
CA PHE A 495 14.12 -12.94 40.83
C PHE A 495 12.94 -12.41 41.67
N TYR A 496 13.13 -12.15 42.97
CA TYR A 496 12.04 -11.87 43.92
C TYR A 496 12.02 -10.47 44.56
N LEU A 497 12.94 -9.58 44.20
CA LEU A 497 13.11 -8.28 44.88
C LEU A 497 12.12 -7.16 44.48
N HIS A 498 11.03 -7.47 43.77
CA HIS A 498 10.02 -6.50 43.31
C HIS A 498 8.57 -6.83 43.72
N ALA A 499 8.37 -7.46 44.89
CA ALA A 499 7.07 -7.50 45.56
C ALA A 499 7.22 -7.43 47.10
N PRO A 500 6.54 -6.51 47.81
CA PRO A 500 6.52 -6.48 49.27
C PRO A 500 5.55 -7.53 49.86
N VAL A 501 5.80 -7.94 51.12
CA VAL A 501 5.03 -8.93 51.93
C VAL A 501 5.33 -10.41 51.56
N LEU A 502 5.94 -11.26 52.41
CA LEU A 502 6.43 -11.07 53.79
C LEU A 502 7.50 -12.13 54.22
N HIS A 503 8.50 -11.66 55.00
CA HIS A 503 9.34 -12.31 56.03
C HIS A 503 9.90 -13.76 55.90
N THR A 504 11.21 -13.83 56.22
CA THR A 504 11.98 -14.97 56.79
C THR A 504 12.14 -16.23 55.93
N LEU A 505 13.27 -16.29 55.22
CA LEU A 505 13.88 -17.54 54.73
C LEU A 505 14.47 -18.32 55.91
N ILE A 506 14.18 -19.62 56.02
CA ILE A 506 14.87 -20.52 56.96
C ILE A 506 15.68 -21.52 56.14
N VAL A 507 17.00 -21.48 56.30
CA VAL A 507 17.94 -22.46 55.74
C VAL A 507 18.42 -23.35 56.88
N SER A 508 18.18 -24.65 56.79
CA SER A 508 18.73 -25.64 57.72
C SER A 508 20.03 -26.23 57.18
N SER A 509 20.93 -26.63 58.09
CA SER A 509 22.17 -27.35 57.76
C SER A 509 21.85 -28.74 57.21
N GLY A 510 21.71 -28.84 55.88
CA GLY A 510 21.27 -30.06 55.20
C GLY A 510 20.71 -29.84 53.78
N GLY A 511 20.58 -28.59 53.32
CA GLY A 511 20.21 -28.29 51.92
C GLY A 511 18.70 -28.23 51.63
N GLN A 512 17.85 -28.41 52.64
CA GLN A 512 16.41 -28.16 52.48
C GLN A 512 16.11 -26.65 52.55
N VAL A 513 15.34 -26.18 51.57
CA VAL A 513 14.68 -24.85 51.61
C VAL A 513 13.19 -25.09 51.80
N SER A 514 12.56 -24.36 52.71
CA SER A 514 11.13 -24.46 53.00
C SER A 514 10.51 -23.09 53.20
N PHE A 515 9.37 -22.86 52.55
CA PHE A 515 8.64 -21.59 52.59
C PHE A 515 7.32 -21.76 53.36
N LYS A 516 6.94 -20.77 54.16
CA LYS A 516 5.68 -20.76 54.93
C LYS A 516 4.93 -19.46 54.66
N LEU A 517 3.89 -19.53 53.83
CA LEU A 517 3.04 -18.37 53.52
C LEU A 517 2.16 -18.00 54.71
N GLY A 518 2.14 -16.70 55.05
CA GLY A 518 1.24 -16.13 56.04
C GLY A 518 -0.19 -15.95 55.53
N GLU A 519 -1.11 -15.57 56.42
CA GLU A 519 -2.56 -15.57 56.16
C GLU A 519 -2.98 -14.76 54.93
N ILE A 520 -3.81 -15.37 54.09
CA ILE A 520 -4.34 -14.78 52.86
C ILE A 520 -5.84 -14.51 53.07
N THR A 521 -6.20 -13.24 53.28
CA THR A 521 -7.61 -12.81 53.43
C THR A 521 -8.45 -13.15 52.20
N MET A 522 -9.76 -13.40 52.35
CA MET A 522 -10.63 -13.93 51.28
C MET A 522 -10.57 -13.18 49.94
N ALA A 523 -10.31 -11.87 49.92
CA ALA A 523 -10.10 -11.12 48.67
C ALA A 523 -8.77 -11.48 47.96
N ARG A 524 -7.66 -11.61 48.70
CA ARG A 524 -6.43 -12.20 48.14
C ARG A 524 -6.60 -13.72 47.89
N LEU A 525 -7.51 -14.36 48.64
CA LEU A 525 -7.98 -15.72 48.36
C LEU A 525 -8.84 -15.78 47.08
N ALA A 526 -9.34 -14.67 46.53
CA ALA A 526 -9.91 -14.59 45.17
C ALA A 526 -8.87 -14.33 44.05
N ASN A 527 -7.80 -13.54 44.29
CA ASN A 527 -6.91 -13.16 43.18
C ASN A 527 -6.07 -14.32 42.61
N LEU A 528 -5.31 -15.08 43.42
CA LEU A 528 -4.67 -16.33 42.94
C LEU A 528 -5.70 -17.40 42.50
N ILE A 529 -6.98 -17.27 42.89
CA ILE A 529 -8.08 -18.15 42.44
C ILE A 529 -8.33 -17.88 40.96
N CYS A 530 -8.41 -16.59 40.63
CA CYS A 530 -8.52 -16.04 39.30
C CYS A 530 -7.19 -16.03 38.52
N LEU A 531 -6.13 -16.63 39.06
CA LEU A 531 -4.81 -16.77 38.43
C LEU A 531 -4.47 -18.23 38.11
N LEU A 532 -4.95 -19.19 38.92
CA LEU A 532 -4.68 -20.62 38.71
C LEU A 532 -5.66 -21.28 37.73
N LEU A 533 -6.96 -20.95 37.74
CA LEU A 533 -7.89 -21.41 36.70
C LEU A 533 -7.84 -20.57 35.41
N ALA A 534 -7.29 -19.35 35.45
CA ALA A 534 -6.86 -18.63 34.23
C ALA A 534 -5.76 -19.38 33.48
N VAL A 535 -5.07 -20.30 34.15
CA VAL A 535 -3.99 -21.15 33.63
C VAL A 535 -4.46 -22.60 33.40
N SER A 536 -5.72 -22.95 33.72
CA SER A 536 -6.17 -24.37 33.62
C SER A 536 -7.64 -24.65 33.23
N SER A 537 -8.57 -23.69 33.22
CA SER A 537 -9.89 -23.90 32.57
C SER A 537 -10.68 -22.63 32.27
N ARG A 538 -10.12 -21.79 31.39
CA ARG A 538 -10.62 -21.69 30.00
C ARG A 538 -9.59 -20.94 29.15
N SER A 539 -9.72 -21.07 27.84
CA SER A 539 -8.76 -20.50 26.89
C SER A 539 -9.26 -19.16 26.36
N PHE A 540 -8.61 -18.05 26.74
CA PHE A 540 -8.42 -16.99 25.77
C PHE A 540 -7.57 -17.58 24.66
N VAL A 541 -8.22 -17.98 23.56
CA VAL A 541 -7.55 -18.55 22.39
C VAL A 541 -6.69 -17.45 21.76
N ASN A 542 -5.44 -17.34 22.21
CA ASN A 542 -4.40 -16.89 21.30
C ASN A 542 -4.37 -17.92 20.18
N GLY A 543 -5.21 -17.69 19.18
CA GLY A 543 -5.21 -18.41 17.93
C GLY A 543 -3.94 -17.98 17.22
N GLN A 544 -2.86 -18.68 17.55
CA GLN A 544 -2.07 -19.24 16.48
C GLN A 544 -3.08 -19.94 15.57
N ALA A 545 -3.01 -19.63 14.28
CA ALA A 545 -3.86 -20.28 13.31
C ALA A 545 -3.85 -21.80 13.51
N SER A 546 -4.97 -22.47 13.28
CA SER A 546 -4.96 -23.93 13.24
C SER A 546 -4.12 -24.32 12.02
N PHE A 547 -3.02 -25.03 12.23
CA PHE A 547 -2.19 -25.50 11.13
C PHE A 547 -1.66 -26.91 11.36
N ASN A 548 -1.71 -27.70 10.30
CA ASN A 548 -1.04 -28.97 10.20
C ASN A 548 0.30 -28.79 9.46
N THR A 549 1.20 -29.77 9.60
CA THR A 549 2.38 -29.91 8.75
C THR A 549 2.52 -31.33 8.23
N THR A 550 3.12 -31.48 7.05
CA THR A 550 3.24 -32.78 6.37
C THR A 550 4.50 -33.52 6.78
N GLY A 551 4.39 -34.83 7.05
CA GLY A 551 5.54 -35.73 7.24
C GLY A 551 6.53 -35.26 8.32
N ASN A 552 7.72 -34.87 7.91
CA ASN A 552 8.81 -34.46 8.80
C ASN A 552 8.89 -32.95 9.07
N TYR A 553 8.11 -32.11 8.37
CA TYR A 553 8.07 -30.67 8.67
C TYR A 553 7.46 -30.39 10.05
N ARG A 554 7.98 -29.38 10.75
CA ARG A 554 7.52 -28.94 12.07
C ARG A 554 7.43 -27.41 12.08
N ALA A 555 6.22 -26.86 12.04
CA ALA A 555 5.98 -25.42 12.11
C ALA A 555 5.79 -24.96 13.56
N SER A 556 6.23 -23.73 13.85
CA SER A 556 6.14 -23.09 15.15
C SER A 556 6.06 -21.58 14.97
N SER A 557 5.34 -20.86 15.84
CA SER A 557 5.45 -19.40 15.87
C SER A 557 6.86 -18.99 16.30
N TYR A 558 7.45 -18.04 15.58
CA TYR A 558 8.84 -17.61 15.69
C TYR A 558 8.94 -16.18 16.23
N ALA A 559 8.10 -15.27 15.73
CA ALA A 559 7.97 -13.91 16.23
C ALA A 559 6.57 -13.35 15.96
N SER A 560 6.09 -12.40 16.77
CA SER A 560 4.87 -11.66 16.45
C SER A 560 5.22 -10.35 15.73
N VAL A 561 4.90 -10.25 14.44
CA VAL A 561 5.12 -9.05 13.63
C VAL A 561 3.82 -8.61 13.00
N SER A 562 3.33 -7.45 13.44
CA SER A 562 2.05 -6.89 13.01
C SER A 562 1.96 -6.74 11.48
N SER A 563 1.01 -7.45 10.88
CA SER A 563 0.78 -7.47 9.43
C SER A 563 2.00 -7.80 8.57
N ALA A 564 2.89 -8.70 9.00
CA ALA A 564 4.03 -9.18 8.21
C ALA A 564 3.71 -9.52 6.74
N ARG A 565 4.66 -9.33 5.82
CA ARG A 565 4.52 -9.44 4.35
C ARG A 565 5.75 -10.09 3.72
N GLY A 566 6.39 -9.45 2.74
CA GLY A 566 7.64 -9.93 2.15
C GLY A 566 8.74 -10.05 3.20
N LEU A 567 9.63 -11.01 2.98
CA LEU A 567 10.73 -11.34 3.85
C LEU A 567 12.05 -11.21 3.08
N PHE A 568 13.10 -10.78 3.77
CA PHE A 568 14.47 -10.86 3.27
C PHE A 568 15.39 -11.21 4.43
N LEU A 569 16.31 -12.16 4.26
CA LEU A 569 17.32 -12.48 5.26
C LEU A 569 18.60 -11.71 4.96
N ASP A 570 19.16 -10.98 5.92
CA ASP A 570 20.38 -10.23 5.70
C ASP A 570 21.67 -11.06 5.90
N GLU A 571 22.80 -10.47 5.52
CA GLU A 571 24.13 -11.10 5.60
C GLU A 571 24.59 -11.43 7.04
N THR A 572 23.91 -10.96 8.09
CA THR A 572 24.15 -11.43 9.47
C THR A 572 23.27 -12.61 9.85
N GLY A 573 22.07 -12.71 9.28
CA GLY A 573 21.05 -13.70 9.62
C GLY A 573 19.83 -13.10 10.32
N ASP A 574 19.74 -11.77 10.40
CA ASP A 574 18.54 -11.08 10.83
C ASP A 574 17.48 -11.15 9.71
N LEU A 575 16.23 -11.47 10.08
CA LEU A 575 15.12 -11.48 9.15
C LEU A 575 14.51 -10.08 9.07
N LEU A 576 14.64 -9.44 7.92
CA LEU A 576 14.02 -8.16 7.60
C LEU A 576 12.59 -8.41 7.09
N VAL A 577 11.60 -7.86 7.79
CA VAL A 577 10.17 -8.08 7.53
C VAL A 577 9.52 -6.81 6.98
N SER A 578 8.98 -6.89 5.77
CA SER A 578 8.01 -5.93 5.23
C SER A 578 6.60 -6.20 5.78
N SER A 579 5.65 -5.26 5.79
CA SER A 579 4.35 -5.39 6.48
C SER A 579 3.24 -4.53 5.87
N ALA A 580 1.97 -4.90 6.04
CA ALA A 580 0.82 -4.17 5.49
C ALA A 580 0.14 -3.20 6.48
N ASN A 581 0.46 -3.23 7.78
CA ASN A 581 -0.04 -2.26 8.76
C ASN A 581 0.78 -0.98 8.82
N SER A 582 1.88 -0.95 8.07
CA SER A 582 2.97 -0.03 8.28
C SER A 582 3.79 -0.34 9.57
N ARG A 583 4.66 -1.39 9.59
CA ARG A 583 5.68 -1.76 10.64
C ARG A 583 6.87 -2.71 10.19
N LEU A 584 8.07 -2.17 9.83
CA LEU A 584 9.36 -2.84 9.54
C LEU A 584 9.84 -3.51 10.81
N THR A 585 10.45 -4.67 10.65
CA THR A 585 11.03 -5.38 11.78
C THR A 585 12.29 -6.13 11.34
N SER A 586 13.42 -5.92 12.03
CA SER A 586 14.44 -6.96 12.13
C SER A 586 13.94 -7.93 13.19
N VAL A 587 13.74 -9.18 12.78
CA VAL A 587 13.48 -10.30 13.68
C VAL A 587 14.79 -11.07 13.81
N TYR A 588 15.36 -11.07 15.01
CA TYR A 588 16.73 -11.50 15.25
C TYR A 588 16.85 -12.32 16.54
N VAL A 589 17.98 -13.00 16.72
CA VAL A 589 18.22 -13.85 17.91
C VAL A 589 19.27 -13.22 18.82
N VAL A 590 19.01 -13.24 20.13
CA VAL A 590 19.97 -12.91 21.20
C VAL A 590 19.89 -13.99 22.28
N ASP A 591 21.02 -14.60 22.62
CA ASP A 591 21.13 -15.67 23.63
C ASP A 591 20.09 -16.80 23.48
N GLY A 592 19.78 -17.16 22.23
CA GLY A 592 18.79 -18.17 21.86
C GLY A 592 17.33 -17.71 21.83
N ASN A 593 17.04 -16.45 22.22
CA ASN A 593 15.70 -15.87 22.24
C ASN A 593 15.47 -15.02 20.99
N VAL A 594 14.32 -15.19 20.33
CA VAL A 594 13.91 -14.31 19.22
C VAL A 594 13.47 -12.95 19.80
N GLN A 595 13.88 -11.89 19.14
CA GLN A 595 13.60 -10.49 19.46
C GLN A 595 13.15 -9.75 18.19
N THR A 596 12.51 -8.60 18.36
CA THR A 596 11.97 -7.79 17.26
C THR A 596 12.34 -6.33 17.46
N SER A 597 13.14 -5.77 16.55
CA SER A 597 13.45 -4.33 16.51
C SER A 597 12.72 -3.68 15.37
N VAL A 598 12.07 -2.56 15.65
CA VAL A 598 11.32 -1.80 14.66
C VAL A 598 12.29 -0.93 13.85
N LEU A 599 12.34 -1.10 12.52
CA LEU A 599 13.45 -0.52 11.74
C LEU A 599 13.19 0.85 11.08
N LEU A 600 11.97 1.40 11.00
CA LEU A 600 11.66 2.68 10.26
C LEU A 600 10.15 3.03 10.28
N GLN A 601 9.59 3.96 11.08
CA GLN A 601 8.17 4.44 10.94
C GLN A 601 8.14 5.77 10.25
N ASN A 602 6.98 5.90 9.68
CA ASN A 602 6.85 6.26 8.33
C ASN A 602 5.41 5.82 7.97
N THR A 603 4.58 6.70 7.38
CA THR A 603 3.29 6.44 6.73
C THR A 603 3.11 7.33 5.53
N ASP A 604 4.21 7.65 4.85
CA ASP A 604 4.06 8.15 3.49
C ASP A 604 4.93 7.47 2.44
N LEU A 605 5.98 6.70 2.79
CA LEU A 605 6.64 5.76 1.84
C LEU A 605 5.84 4.49 1.53
N ARG A 606 4.70 4.29 2.21
CA ARG A 606 3.76 3.13 2.24
C ARG A 606 4.47 1.71 1.78
N LEU A 607 5.57 1.21 2.38
CA LEU A 607 6.32 -0.09 2.23
C LEU A 607 5.58 -1.47 2.38
N ASN A 608 4.51 -1.69 1.59
CA ASN A 608 3.48 -2.71 1.74
C ASN A 608 3.81 -4.20 1.65
N HIS A 609 4.94 -4.57 1.04
CA HIS A 609 5.17 -5.98 0.74
C HIS A 609 6.61 -6.31 0.37
N GLY A 610 7.12 -5.84 -0.76
CA GLY A 610 8.47 -6.22 -1.16
C GLY A 610 9.50 -5.68 -0.17
N ILE A 611 10.62 -6.37 -0.06
CA ILE A 611 11.80 -5.99 0.71
C ILE A 611 12.98 -6.78 0.17
N SER A 612 14.15 -6.16 0.13
CA SER A 612 15.39 -6.73 -0.38
C SER A 612 16.57 -5.92 0.16
N TYR A 613 17.78 -6.44 0.20
CA TYR A 613 18.97 -5.64 0.53
C TYR A 613 20.08 -5.88 -0.49
N ARG A 614 20.82 -4.83 -0.85
CA ARG A 614 21.92 -4.90 -1.82
C ARG A 614 22.91 -3.75 -1.61
N ASN A 615 24.21 -4.04 -1.67
CA ASN A 615 25.31 -3.07 -1.69
C ASN A 615 25.23 -1.98 -0.58
N GLY A 616 24.99 -2.36 0.68
CA GLY A 616 24.91 -1.41 1.80
C GLY A 616 23.58 -0.65 1.92
N PHE A 617 22.57 -1.03 1.13
CA PHE A 617 21.23 -0.44 1.22
C PHE A 617 20.12 -1.47 1.42
N LEU A 618 19.23 -1.22 2.37
CA LEU A 618 17.95 -1.92 2.52
C LEU A 618 16.96 -1.31 1.55
N TYR A 619 16.54 -2.06 0.55
CA TYR A 619 15.46 -1.69 -0.34
C TYR A 619 14.15 -2.19 0.24
N ALA A 620 13.20 -1.31 0.48
CA ALA A 620 11.85 -1.75 0.81
C ALA A 620 10.88 -1.25 -0.24
N SER A 621 9.96 -2.16 -0.52
CA SER A 621 9.02 -2.04 -1.59
C SER A 621 7.66 -1.90 -1.02
N SER A 622 7.30 -0.67 -1.19
CA SER A 622 5.97 -0.22 -1.13
C SER A 622 5.19 -0.66 -2.36
N THR A 623 4.15 0.10 -2.63
CA THR A 623 3.25 -0.11 -3.73
C THR A 623 3.71 0.64 -5.07
N VAL A 624 4.12 1.92 -5.27
CA VAL A 624 4.41 2.58 -6.64
C VAL A 624 5.79 3.19 -7.14
N THR A 625 6.88 3.19 -6.40
CA THR A 625 8.23 3.78 -6.53
C THR A 625 9.29 3.08 -5.61
N THR A 626 10.27 2.30 -6.07
CA THR A 626 11.19 1.57 -5.16
C THR A 626 11.98 2.53 -4.26
N TYR A 627 12.12 2.19 -2.97
CA TYR A 627 13.04 2.86 -2.05
C TYR A 627 14.29 2.07 -1.75
N ARG A 628 15.27 2.77 -1.17
CA ARG A 628 16.34 2.20 -0.37
C ARG A 628 16.70 3.07 0.85
N TRP A 629 17.46 2.53 1.80
CA TRP A 629 18.08 3.25 2.91
C TRP A 629 19.51 2.76 3.09
N PRO A 630 20.48 3.62 3.46
CA PRO A 630 21.72 3.14 4.06
C PRO A 630 21.40 2.16 5.18
N PHE A 631 21.91 0.94 5.09
CA PHE A 631 21.61 -0.14 6.03
C PHE A 631 22.82 -1.04 6.19
N THR A 632 23.23 -1.29 7.42
CA THR A 632 24.24 -2.30 7.73
C THR A 632 23.54 -3.61 8.09
N PRO A 633 23.86 -4.76 7.48
CA PRO A 633 23.35 -6.05 7.95
C PRO A 633 23.56 -6.23 9.47
N GLY A 634 22.53 -6.72 10.17
CA GLY A 634 22.47 -6.79 11.63
C GLY A 634 22.10 -5.48 12.33
N GLN A 635 21.71 -4.45 11.59
CA GLN A 635 21.17 -3.20 12.13
C GLN A 635 19.80 -3.46 12.76
N ARG A 636 19.81 -3.45 14.10
CA ARG A 636 18.64 -3.61 14.99
C ARG A 636 18.21 -2.29 15.63
N THR A 637 18.78 -1.18 15.12
CA THR A 637 18.32 0.19 15.31
C THR A 637 17.12 0.42 14.39
N ALA A 638 16.39 1.53 14.50
CA ALA A 638 15.66 1.99 13.31
C ALA A 638 16.60 2.68 12.32
N ILE A 639 16.02 3.32 11.34
CA ILE A 639 16.65 4.04 10.26
C ILE A 639 16.08 5.45 10.35
N THR A 640 16.90 6.40 10.77
CA THR A 640 16.59 7.85 10.75
C THR A 640 16.94 8.50 9.42
N GLU A 641 17.73 7.79 8.63
CA GLU A 641 18.15 8.18 7.31
C GLU A 641 16.88 8.41 6.48
N SER A 642 16.73 9.66 6.08
CA SER A 642 16.24 10.06 4.77
C SER A 642 16.44 8.94 3.74
N PRO A 643 15.38 8.21 3.32
CA PRO A 643 15.46 7.23 2.26
C PRO A 643 16.17 7.77 1.02
N GLU A 644 16.71 6.87 0.23
CA GLU A 644 16.87 7.07 -1.21
C GLU A 644 15.71 6.40 -1.96
N ILE A 645 15.44 6.87 -3.17
CA ILE A 645 14.48 6.26 -4.08
C ILE A 645 15.23 5.90 -5.33
N VAL A 646 14.77 4.80 -5.91
CA VAL A 646 15.49 4.04 -6.89
C VAL A 646 14.72 4.02 -8.21
N ILE A 647 13.41 3.78 -8.17
CA ILE A 647 12.51 3.70 -9.34
C ILE A 647 11.24 4.46 -9.03
N LYS A 648 10.78 5.48 -9.76
CA LYS A 648 9.49 6.16 -9.50
C LYS A 648 8.40 5.87 -10.53
N ASN A 649 7.22 6.49 -10.44
CA ASN A 649 6.22 6.54 -11.52
C ASN A 649 5.77 5.15 -12.06
N GLN A 650 5.78 4.10 -11.22
CA GLN A 650 5.13 2.83 -11.54
C GLN A 650 3.60 3.01 -11.50
N PRO A 651 2.81 2.37 -12.37
CA PRO A 651 1.43 2.81 -12.60
C PRO A 651 0.48 2.35 -11.49
N PRO A 652 -0.64 3.07 -11.21
CA PRO A 652 -1.62 2.79 -10.16
C PRO A 652 -2.64 1.65 -10.44
N GLY A 653 -3.37 1.26 -9.39
CA GLY A 653 -4.61 0.47 -9.43
C GLY A 653 -4.47 -1.07 -9.57
N GLY A 654 -5.44 -1.89 -9.13
CA GLY A 654 -5.60 -3.37 -9.25
C GLY A 654 -5.07 -4.47 -8.33
N HIS A 655 -3.77 -4.61 -8.03
CA HIS A 655 -3.21 -5.68 -7.17
C HIS A 655 -2.04 -5.36 -6.17
N ALA A 656 -2.23 -4.48 -5.18
CA ALA A 656 -1.23 -3.91 -4.23
C ALA A 656 0.28 -4.16 -4.44
N THR A 657 0.79 -5.20 -3.84
CA THR A 657 2.19 -5.58 -3.88
C THR A 657 2.96 -5.22 -5.17
N ARG A 658 4.10 -4.57 -4.96
CA ARG A 658 5.27 -4.78 -5.79
C ARG A 658 6.24 -5.64 -5.00
N THR A 659 7.17 -6.25 -5.72
CA THR A 659 8.27 -7.01 -5.14
C THR A 659 9.59 -6.50 -5.72
N LEU A 660 10.66 -6.72 -4.96
CA LEU A 660 12.02 -6.35 -5.32
C LEU A 660 12.86 -7.61 -5.25
N VAL A 661 13.58 -7.87 -6.32
CA VAL A 661 14.72 -8.78 -6.29
C VAL A 661 15.81 -8.17 -7.16
N PHE A 662 17.05 -8.45 -6.79
CA PHE A 662 18.25 -8.05 -7.53
C PHE A 662 18.84 -9.28 -8.21
N ASP A 663 19.26 -9.15 -9.47
CA ASP A 663 20.23 -10.10 -10.04
C ASP A 663 21.63 -9.82 -9.49
N ASP A 664 22.60 -10.68 -9.82
CA ASP A 664 23.95 -10.56 -9.30
C ASP A 664 24.76 -9.45 -9.96
N GLU A 665 24.34 -8.97 -11.13
CA GLU A 665 24.76 -7.74 -11.77
C GLU A 665 24.27 -6.48 -11.04
N GLY A 666 23.29 -6.62 -10.13
CA GLY A 666 22.72 -5.51 -9.36
C GLY A 666 21.64 -4.72 -10.10
N LEU A 667 21.07 -5.27 -11.19
CA LEU A 667 19.85 -4.75 -11.77
C LEU A 667 18.69 -5.05 -10.83
N LEU A 668 17.86 -4.05 -10.59
CA LEU A 668 16.65 -4.21 -9.80
C LEU A 668 15.50 -4.66 -10.69
N TYR A 669 14.84 -5.76 -10.33
CA TYR A 669 13.60 -6.22 -10.95
C TYR A 669 12.42 -5.79 -10.08
N VAL A 670 11.40 -5.23 -10.74
CA VAL A 670 10.18 -4.79 -10.08
C VAL A 670 8.96 -5.32 -10.81
N SER A 671 8.40 -6.38 -10.22
CA SER A 671 7.07 -6.90 -10.52
C SER A 671 6.02 -5.80 -10.42
N VAL A 672 5.12 -5.75 -11.40
CA VAL A 672 3.94 -4.87 -11.47
C VAL A 672 2.71 -5.70 -11.79
N GLY A 673 1.88 -5.93 -10.77
CA GLY A 673 0.53 -6.44 -10.98
C GLY A 673 -0.33 -5.52 -11.86
N SER A 674 -1.34 -6.12 -12.49
CA SER A 674 -2.34 -5.44 -13.29
C SER A 674 -3.22 -4.54 -12.44
N ASN A 675 -3.96 -3.66 -13.12
CA ASN A 675 -4.97 -2.81 -12.52
C ASN A 675 -6.28 -3.53 -12.20
N GLY A 676 -6.41 -4.85 -12.33
CA GLY A 676 -7.57 -5.55 -11.76
C GLY A 676 -7.84 -6.88 -12.42
N ASN A 677 -9.10 -7.28 -12.48
CA ASN A 677 -9.41 -8.61 -12.98
C ASN A 677 -8.92 -8.83 -14.42
N VAL A 678 -9.22 -7.87 -15.29
CA VAL A 678 -8.80 -7.83 -16.70
C VAL A 678 -8.41 -6.39 -17.01
N ASP A 679 -7.22 -6.18 -17.59
CA ASP A 679 -6.59 -4.86 -17.77
C ASP A 679 -5.77 -4.83 -19.06
N GLN A 680 -6.20 -4.03 -20.03
CA GLN A 680 -5.55 -3.88 -21.34
C GLN A 680 -4.47 -2.77 -21.36
N ASP A 681 -4.21 -2.14 -20.22
CA ASP A 681 -3.26 -1.04 -20.12
C ASP A 681 -1.82 -1.56 -20.11
N SER A 682 -1.13 -1.35 -21.24
CA SER A 682 0.25 -1.75 -21.49
C SER A 682 1.30 -0.98 -20.68
N SER A 683 0.92 -0.31 -19.59
CA SER A 683 1.82 0.14 -18.52
C SER A 683 1.99 -0.87 -17.38
N ARG A 684 1.04 -1.81 -17.18
CA ARG A 684 0.99 -2.74 -16.01
C ARG A 684 1.04 -4.21 -16.40
N ALA A 685 0.82 -5.10 -15.45
CA ALA A 685 0.85 -6.55 -15.64
C ALA A 685 2.18 -7.03 -16.21
N ARG A 686 3.30 -6.65 -15.59
CA ARG A 686 4.66 -6.80 -16.15
C ARG A 686 5.74 -6.80 -15.07
N ILE A 687 6.91 -7.35 -15.36
CA ILE A 687 8.16 -7.01 -14.63
C ILE A 687 8.88 -5.95 -15.46
N ARG A 688 9.35 -4.88 -14.83
CA ARG A 688 10.42 -4.04 -15.40
C ARG A 688 11.70 -4.19 -14.62
N ARG A 689 12.83 -4.12 -15.32
CA ARG A 689 14.17 -4.13 -14.70
C ARG A 689 14.93 -2.85 -14.98
N PHE A 690 15.89 -2.55 -14.10
CA PHE A 690 16.52 -1.24 -14.01
C PHE A 690 17.98 -1.36 -13.60
N ASN A 691 18.87 -0.64 -14.28
CA ASN A 691 20.20 -0.37 -13.76
C ASN A 691 20.10 0.80 -12.77
N ILE A 692 20.56 0.59 -11.53
CA ILE A 692 20.45 1.54 -10.42
C ILE A 692 21.82 2.02 -9.91
N SER A 693 22.88 1.77 -10.69
CA SER A 693 24.26 2.17 -10.34
C SER A 693 24.47 3.69 -10.33
N SER A 694 23.67 4.42 -11.11
CA SER A 694 23.47 5.86 -10.96
C SER A 694 21.96 6.12 -10.92
N ILE A 695 21.48 6.52 -9.75
CA ILE A 695 20.15 7.08 -9.54
C ILE A 695 20.27 8.60 -9.75
N PRO A 696 19.33 9.24 -10.48
CA PRO A 696 19.38 10.68 -10.73
C PRO A 696 18.89 11.48 -9.52
N VAL A 697 18.73 12.78 -9.69
CA VAL A 697 17.96 13.63 -8.77
C VAL A 697 16.50 13.57 -9.20
N GLY A 698 15.68 12.76 -8.53
CA GLY A 698 14.23 12.84 -8.67
C GLY A 698 13.61 12.01 -9.80
N GLY A 699 14.27 10.95 -10.29
CA GLY A 699 13.56 9.78 -10.82
C GLY A 699 14.25 8.91 -11.85
N ILE A 700 14.55 7.64 -11.53
CA ILE A 700 14.42 6.59 -12.56
C ILE A 700 12.92 6.33 -12.78
N GLU A 701 12.33 7.02 -13.74
CA GLU A 701 10.96 6.79 -14.23
C GLU A 701 10.73 5.29 -14.52
N PHE A 702 9.73 4.64 -13.93
CA PHE A 702 9.44 3.22 -14.18
C PHE A 702 9.20 2.94 -15.67
N THR A 703 8.61 3.90 -16.37
CA THR A 703 8.38 3.84 -17.82
C THR A 703 9.66 3.82 -18.65
N THR A 704 10.81 4.23 -18.09
CA THR A 704 12.15 4.08 -18.69
C THR A 704 12.83 2.75 -18.35
N GLY A 705 12.30 2.00 -17.38
CA GLY A 705 12.75 0.64 -17.11
C GLY A 705 12.49 -0.28 -18.28
N GLU A 706 13.41 -1.20 -18.53
CA GLU A 706 13.26 -2.20 -19.57
C GLU A 706 12.12 -3.15 -19.19
N VAL A 707 11.14 -3.34 -20.08
CA VAL A 707 10.06 -4.34 -19.86
C VAL A 707 10.69 -5.70 -19.99
N PHE A 708 10.99 -6.32 -18.86
CA PHE A 708 11.62 -7.63 -18.79
C PHE A 708 10.63 -8.73 -19.21
N ALA A 709 9.42 -8.66 -18.66
CA ALA A 709 8.36 -9.64 -18.87
C ALA A 709 7.00 -8.91 -18.87
N ASP A 710 6.09 -9.21 -19.78
CA ASP A 710 4.82 -8.50 -19.99
C ASP A 710 3.62 -9.47 -19.97
N GLY A 711 2.40 -9.00 -19.79
CA GLY A 711 1.19 -9.84 -19.77
C GLY A 711 1.08 -10.80 -18.57
N LEU A 712 1.29 -10.29 -17.36
CA LEU A 712 1.29 -11.05 -16.09
C LEU A 712 0.25 -10.47 -15.11
N ARG A 713 -0.90 -11.14 -14.88
CA ARG A 713 -2.03 -10.59 -14.08
C ARG A 713 -1.55 -9.99 -12.77
N ASN A 714 -0.85 -10.76 -11.95
CA ASN A 714 -0.39 -10.26 -10.66
C ASN A 714 0.88 -10.97 -10.19
N GLU A 715 2.00 -10.39 -10.64
CA GLU A 715 3.36 -10.95 -10.71
C GLU A 715 4.14 -11.03 -9.39
N VAL A 716 3.49 -11.30 -8.29
CA VAL A 716 3.98 -10.68 -7.05
C VAL A 716 5.20 -11.35 -6.43
N GLY A 717 5.15 -12.61 -6.07
CA GLY A 717 6.35 -13.30 -5.59
C GLY A 717 7.39 -13.43 -6.68
N LEU A 718 8.61 -13.02 -6.32
CA LEU A 718 9.78 -13.15 -7.14
C LEU A 718 10.93 -13.71 -6.30
N ALA A 719 11.67 -14.65 -6.87
CA ALA A 719 12.96 -15.11 -6.36
C ALA A 719 13.87 -15.49 -7.53
N PHE A 720 15.17 -15.24 -7.39
CA PHE A 720 16.16 -15.87 -8.25
C PHE A 720 16.43 -17.29 -7.74
N ASP A 721 16.60 -18.24 -8.67
CA ASP A 721 17.17 -19.54 -8.34
C ASP A 721 18.70 -19.46 -8.19
N GLY A 722 19.32 -20.54 -7.70
CA GLY A 722 20.78 -20.64 -7.51
C GLY A 722 21.62 -20.60 -8.79
N ASN A 723 21.03 -20.28 -9.94
CA ASN A 723 21.69 -20.07 -11.23
C ASN A 723 21.46 -18.66 -11.80
N GLY A 724 20.85 -17.74 -11.04
CA GLY A 724 20.55 -16.38 -11.48
C GLY A 724 19.35 -16.26 -12.42
N VAL A 725 18.47 -17.28 -12.50
CA VAL A 725 17.22 -17.17 -13.28
C VAL A 725 16.07 -16.73 -12.37
N LEU A 726 15.23 -15.79 -12.82
CA LEU A 726 14.10 -15.25 -12.05
C LEU A 726 12.86 -16.17 -12.11
N TRP A 727 12.09 -16.30 -11.02
CA TRP A 727 10.88 -17.14 -10.95
C TRP A 727 9.70 -16.56 -10.13
N GLY A 728 8.49 -17.15 -10.24
CA GLY A 728 7.24 -16.86 -9.47
C GLY A 728 6.14 -17.96 -9.54
N VAL A 729 4.99 -17.83 -8.82
CA VAL A 729 3.75 -18.70 -8.74
C VAL A 729 2.34 -18.00 -8.52
N GLN A 730 1.32 -17.98 -9.42
CA GLN A 730 0.39 -16.78 -9.55
C GLN A 730 -0.91 -16.68 -8.73
N ASN A 731 -1.55 -15.49 -8.75
CA ASN A 731 -3.01 -15.33 -8.81
C ASN A 731 -3.49 -15.31 -10.28
N GLY A 732 -4.28 -16.30 -10.71
CA GLY A 732 -5.11 -16.25 -11.91
C GLY A 732 -6.27 -15.26 -11.78
N ALA A 733 -7.19 -15.19 -12.75
CA ALA A 733 -8.37 -14.31 -12.74
C ALA A 733 -9.42 -14.69 -11.69
N ASP A 734 -10.26 -13.73 -11.31
CA ASP A 734 -11.49 -13.93 -10.54
C ASP A 734 -12.72 -14.01 -11.48
N ASN A 735 -13.81 -14.66 -11.09
CA ASN A 735 -15.13 -14.61 -11.77
C ASN A 735 -15.11 -14.94 -13.29
N LEU A 736 -14.47 -16.05 -13.71
CA LEU A 736 -14.47 -16.51 -15.09
C LEU A 736 -15.77 -17.25 -15.48
N ASN A 737 -16.54 -16.68 -16.41
CA ASN A 737 -17.71 -17.30 -17.02
C ASN A 737 -17.54 -17.42 -18.55
N ARG A 738 -17.50 -18.64 -19.08
CA ARG A 738 -17.40 -19.01 -20.50
C ARG A 738 -18.61 -19.84 -20.90
N ASP A 739 -19.65 -19.21 -21.44
CA ASP A 739 -20.92 -19.88 -21.82
C ASP A 739 -20.72 -21.08 -22.76
N ASP A 740 -19.74 -21.00 -23.65
CA ASP A 740 -19.34 -22.03 -24.60
C ASP A 740 -18.59 -23.21 -23.97
N LEU A 741 -18.01 -23.02 -22.78
CA LEU A 741 -17.31 -24.04 -21.98
C LEU A 741 -18.15 -24.52 -20.76
N GLY A 742 -19.42 -24.12 -20.67
CA GLY A 742 -20.35 -24.55 -19.63
C GLY A 742 -20.93 -23.44 -18.73
N GLY A 743 -20.57 -22.17 -18.96
CA GLY A 743 -20.98 -21.03 -18.14
C GLY A 743 -19.94 -20.69 -17.08
N ASP A 744 -20.36 -20.60 -15.82
CA ASP A 744 -19.45 -20.28 -14.72
C ASP A 744 -18.49 -21.44 -14.41
N ILE A 745 -17.20 -21.20 -14.68
CA ILE A 745 -16.11 -22.13 -14.43
C ILE A 745 -15.09 -21.58 -13.43
N HIS A 746 -15.43 -20.48 -12.72
CA HIS A 746 -14.46 -19.76 -11.90
C HIS A 746 -13.86 -20.63 -10.79
N ASN A 747 -14.63 -21.56 -10.20
CA ASN A 747 -14.16 -22.37 -9.08
C ASN A 747 -12.96 -23.28 -9.43
N THR A 748 -12.72 -23.54 -10.72
CA THR A 748 -11.64 -24.40 -11.20
C THR A 748 -10.78 -23.78 -12.30
N ASN A 749 -11.05 -22.52 -12.70
CA ASN A 749 -10.31 -21.81 -13.74
C ASN A 749 -10.35 -20.28 -13.55
N PRO A 750 -9.36 -19.54 -14.08
CA PRO A 750 -8.11 -20.03 -14.66
C PRO A 750 -7.13 -20.46 -13.56
N ALA A 751 -6.04 -21.08 -13.98
CA ALA A 751 -4.94 -21.45 -13.10
C ALA A 751 -4.31 -20.24 -12.41
N ASP A 752 -3.81 -20.50 -11.21
CA ASP A 752 -2.63 -19.82 -10.70
C ASP A 752 -1.40 -20.36 -11.48
N GLU A 753 -0.26 -19.65 -11.57
CA GLU A 753 0.71 -19.90 -12.66
C GLU A 753 2.19 -19.80 -12.23
N MET A 754 2.97 -20.90 -12.22
CA MET A 754 4.40 -20.95 -11.85
C MET A 754 5.35 -20.73 -13.03
N THR A 755 6.53 -20.13 -12.82
CA THR A 755 7.44 -19.73 -13.89
C THR A 755 8.88 -19.51 -13.56
N LYS A 756 9.71 -19.71 -14.59
CA LYS A 756 11.11 -19.37 -14.81
C LYS A 756 11.26 -18.36 -15.98
N PHE A 757 11.62 -17.09 -15.75
CA PHE A 757 11.76 -16.10 -16.83
C PHE A 757 13.09 -16.26 -17.60
N ASP A 758 13.14 -17.23 -18.52
CA ASP A 758 14.33 -17.54 -19.35
C ASP A 758 14.23 -17.06 -20.82
N GLN A 759 13.31 -16.14 -21.10
CA GLN A 759 12.96 -15.68 -22.43
C GLN A 759 13.61 -14.36 -22.84
N ALA A 760 13.44 -14.00 -24.12
CA ALA A 760 13.74 -12.66 -24.59
C ALA A 760 12.95 -11.60 -23.81
N ILE A 761 13.64 -10.51 -23.46
CA ILE A 761 13.09 -9.32 -22.81
C ILE A 761 11.87 -8.79 -23.59
N GLY A 762 10.82 -8.40 -22.87
CA GLY A 762 9.57 -7.87 -23.45
C GLY A 762 8.61 -8.94 -23.95
N THR A 763 8.91 -10.22 -23.68
CA THR A 763 8.00 -11.33 -23.99
C THR A 763 6.69 -11.24 -23.20
N HIS A 764 5.58 -11.61 -23.86
CA HIS A 764 4.21 -11.45 -23.37
C HIS A 764 3.57 -12.79 -22.91
N TYR A 765 3.07 -12.81 -21.68
CA TYR A 765 2.61 -13.98 -20.91
C TYR A 765 1.09 -14.13 -20.83
N GLY A 766 0.40 -13.44 -21.75
CA GLY A 766 -0.98 -13.74 -22.12
C GLY A 766 -2.00 -12.75 -21.60
N TYR A 767 -1.88 -12.36 -20.34
CA TYR A 767 -2.80 -11.41 -19.72
C TYR A 767 -2.81 -10.07 -20.48
N PRO A 768 -3.97 -9.43 -20.71
CA PRO A 768 -5.32 -9.80 -20.26
C PRO A 768 -6.03 -10.83 -21.14
N PHE A 769 -5.52 -11.04 -22.36
CA PHE A 769 -6.21 -11.76 -23.42
C PHE A 769 -6.33 -13.24 -23.12
N CYS A 770 -5.25 -13.84 -22.61
CA CYS A 770 -5.08 -15.28 -22.49
C CYS A 770 -4.81 -15.72 -21.05
N TRP A 771 -5.30 -16.91 -20.73
CA TRP A 771 -5.29 -17.49 -19.40
C TRP A 771 -5.08 -19.01 -19.47
N THR A 772 -4.61 -19.60 -18.37
CA THR A 772 -4.32 -21.03 -18.31
C THR A 772 -5.46 -21.88 -17.76
N VAL A 773 -5.70 -23.03 -18.39
CA VAL A 773 -6.56 -24.10 -17.87
C VAL A 773 -5.95 -24.72 -16.62
N ASP A 774 -6.71 -24.80 -15.54
CA ASP A 774 -6.39 -25.60 -14.37
C ASP A 774 -7.14 -26.94 -14.40
N GLU A 775 -8.45 -26.94 -14.11
CA GLU A 775 -9.30 -28.13 -14.27
C GLU A 775 -10.53 -27.80 -15.13
N LEU A 776 -10.52 -28.25 -16.39
CA LEU A 776 -11.62 -28.08 -17.34
C LEU A 776 -11.82 -29.34 -18.19
N ALA A 777 -13.09 -29.73 -18.42
CA ALA A 777 -13.41 -30.94 -19.16
C ALA A 777 -12.98 -30.85 -20.64
N ASN A 778 -12.33 -31.91 -21.15
CA ASN A 778 -11.79 -32.04 -22.52
C ASN A 778 -10.60 -31.13 -22.88
N HIS A 779 -10.14 -30.27 -21.97
CA HIS A 779 -8.91 -29.48 -22.13
C HIS A 779 -7.76 -30.04 -21.29
N GLN A 780 -6.53 -29.66 -21.61
CA GLN A 780 -5.34 -30.05 -20.83
C GLN A 780 -4.97 -28.96 -19.82
N ARG A 781 -4.64 -29.36 -18.60
CA ARG A 781 -4.06 -28.46 -17.59
C ARG A 781 -2.77 -27.84 -18.14
N GLY A 782 -2.70 -26.51 -18.23
CA GLY A 782 -1.60 -25.80 -18.91
C GLY A 782 -1.91 -25.31 -20.34
N GLU A 783 -3.03 -25.73 -20.93
CA GLU A 783 -3.58 -25.21 -22.20
C GLU A 783 -4.02 -23.74 -22.02
N GLN A 784 -4.23 -23.00 -23.12
CA GLN A 784 -4.69 -21.61 -23.07
C GLN A 784 -6.11 -21.45 -23.58
N PHE A 785 -6.80 -20.48 -23.01
CA PHE A 785 -8.03 -19.94 -23.57
C PHE A 785 -8.01 -18.42 -23.50
N ALA A 786 -8.83 -17.79 -24.32
CA ALA A 786 -9.09 -16.37 -24.30
C ALA A 786 -10.10 -15.99 -23.22
N TRP A 787 -9.93 -14.83 -22.60
CA TRP A 787 -10.96 -14.26 -21.73
C TRP A 787 -12.23 -13.95 -22.55
N PRO A 788 -13.44 -14.26 -22.04
CA PRO A 788 -14.69 -14.18 -22.80
C PRO A 788 -14.91 -12.91 -23.63
N THR A 789 -14.53 -11.74 -23.09
CA THR A 789 -14.77 -10.44 -23.74
C THR A 789 -13.90 -10.19 -24.97
N PHE A 790 -12.84 -10.96 -25.19
CA PHE A 790 -11.94 -10.79 -26.34
C PHE A 790 -12.20 -11.80 -27.46
N MET A 791 -12.93 -12.89 -27.19
CA MET A 791 -13.29 -13.88 -28.22
C MET A 791 -14.10 -13.28 -29.38
N THR A 792 -14.79 -12.16 -29.13
CA THR A 792 -15.62 -11.44 -30.10
C THR A 792 -14.91 -10.29 -30.81
N ASP A 793 -13.65 -9.98 -30.47
CA ASP A 793 -12.89 -8.89 -31.13
C ASP A 793 -12.28 -9.29 -32.49
N GLY A 794 -12.36 -10.58 -32.85
CA GLY A 794 -11.88 -11.12 -34.12
C GLY A 794 -10.38 -11.39 -34.18
N VAL A 795 -9.64 -11.14 -33.10
CA VAL A 795 -8.20 -11.37 -32.98
C VAL A 795 -7.93 -12.40 -31.88
N HIS A 796 -8.33 -12.11 -30.64
CA HIS A 796 -7.91 -12.81 -29.44
C HIS A 796 -8.81 -14.01 -29.11
N THR A 797 -8.80 -14.99 -30.01
CA THR A 797 -9.49 -16.29 -29.83
C THR A 797 -8.66 -17.28 -29.02
N ASP A 798 -9.24 -18.40 -28.57
CA ASP A 798 -8.48 -19.51 -27.98
C ASP A 798 -7.35 -20.01 -28.89
N SER A 799 -7.54 -19.94 -30.21
CA SER A 799 -6.49 -20.27 -31.19
C SER A 799 -5.35 -19.23 -31.20
N TRP A 800 -5.66 -17.94 -31.04
CA TRP A 800 -4.65 -16.89 -30.85
C TRP A 800 -3.90 -17.07 -29.54
N CYS A 801 -4.58 -17.50 -28.48
CA CYS A 801 -3.98 -17.73 -27.16
C CYS A 801 -3.15 -19.01 -27.07
N ASN A 802 -3.51 -20.09 -27.77
CA ASN A 802 -2.65 -21.27 -27.90
C ASN A 802 -1.52 -21.06 -28.93
N ASN A 803 -1.65 -20.08 -29.82
CA ASN A 803 -0.55 -19.65 -30.69
C ASN A 803 0.52 -18.92 -29.87
N VAL A 804 1.56 -19.67 -29.54
CA VAL A 804 2.80 -19.30 -28.84
C VAL A 804 3.42 -17.94 -29.23
N ASN A 805 3.16 -17.46 -30.45
CA ASN A 805 3.64 -16.17 -30.96
C ASN A 805 3.13 -14.97 -30.17
N ASN A 806 1.90 -15.09 -29.69
CA ASN A 806 1.12 -13.99 -29.12
C ASN A 806 1.11 -14.04 -27.58
N ASN A 807 1.25 -15.26 -27.08
CA ASN A 807 1.07 -15.62 -25.69
C ASN A 807 2.03 -16.76 -25.32
N ARG A 808 2.52 -16.72 -24.10
CA ARG A 808 3.41 -17.71 -23.52
C ARG A 808 2.71 -18.46 -22.37
N PRO A 809 2.54 -19.80 -22.42
CA PRO A 809 2.35 -20.85 -20.80
C PRO A 809 3.12 -20.49 -19.52
N PRO A 810 2.58 -20.80 -18.33
CA PRO A 810 3.42 -21.02 -17.16
C PRO A 810 4.39 -22.18 -17.41
N THR A 811 5.51 -22.21 -16.68
CA THR A 811 6.34 -23.42 -16.54
C THR A 811 5.57 -24.54 -15.82
N LEU A 812 4.68 -24.18 -14.88
CA LEU A 812 3.77 -25.12 -14.22
C LEU A 812 2.45 -24.42 -13.84
N PRO A 813 1.27 -24.86 -14.32
CA PRO A 813 -0.01 -24.42 -13.78
C PRO A 813 -0.21 -24.88 -12.33
N LEU A 814 -0.78 -24.01 -11.51
CA LEU A 814 -1.09 -24.18 -10.09
C LEU A 814 -2.61 -24.09 -9.89
N PRO A 815 -3.18 -24.69 -8.82
CA PRO A 815 -4.62 -24.77 -8.71
C PRO A 815 -5.26 -23.38 -8.56
N ALA A 816 -6.41 -23.16 -9.18
CA ALA A 816 -7.06 -21.87 -9.28
C ALA A 816 -7.32 -21.22 -7.91
N HIS A 817 -7.03 -19.92 -7.78
CA HIS A 817 -7.31 -19.10 -6.59
C HIS A 817 -6.58 -19.48 -5.29
N ASN A 818 -5.54 -20.32 -5.30
CA ASN A 818 -4.62 -20.44 -4.15
C ASN A 818 -4.08 -19.06 -3.72
N ALA A 819 -3.91 -18.18 -4.72
CA ALA A 819 -3.61 -16.76 -4.66
C ALA A 819 -2.23 -16.42 -4.04
N ALA A 820 -1.54 -15.42 -4.60
CA ALA A 820 -0.07 -15.49 -4.62
C ALA A 820 0.78 -14.15 -4.66
N LEU A 821 1.69 -13.88 -3.67
CA LEU A 821 2.79 -12.88 -3.44
C LEU A 821 4.27 -13.28 -3.02
N GLY A 822 4.86 -14.45 -3.32
CA GLY A 822 6.08 -14.89 -2.61
C GLY A 822 6.52 -16.35 -2.80
N ILE A 823 7.75 -16.51 -3.29
CA ILE A 823 8.47 -17.77 -3.54
C ILE A 823 9.90 -17.64 -2.97
N THR A 824 10.54 -18.75 -2.63
CA THR A 824 11.98 -18.84 -2.40
C THR A 824 12.52 -20.19 -2.88
N PHE A 825 13.83 -20.31 -3.05
CA PHE A 825 14.50 -21.58 -3.34
C PHE A 825 15.35 -22.00 -2.15
N TYR A 826 15.46 -23.31 -1.90
CA TYR A 826 16.40 -23.80 -0.90
C TYR A 826 17.81 -23.93 -1.49
N ASP A 827 18.75 -23.10 -1.04
CA ASP A 827 20.13 -23.07 -1.55
C ASP A 827 20.98 -24.29 -1.12
N GLY A 828 20.55 -25.02 -0.10
CA GLY A 828 21.28 -26.14 0.47
C GLY A 828 22.57 -25.77 1.21
N SER A 829 22.85 -24.48 1.45
CA SER A 829 24.14 -24.05 2.04
C SER A 829 24.32 -24.54 3.48
N VAL A 830 23.22 -24.62 4.22
CA VAL A 830 23.13 -25.23 5.56
C VAL A 830 22.05 -26.30 5.53
N CYS A 831 22.40 -27.45 4.97
CA CYS A 831 21.55 -28.64 4.88
C CYS A 831 22.08 -29.78 5.75
N ASN A 832 21.18 -30.61 6.29
CA ASN A 832 21.44 -31.74 7.20
C ASN A 832 22.30 -31.47 8.47
N SER A 833 22.78 -30.25 8.69
CA SER A 833 23.91 -29.93 9.59
C SER A 833 23.51 -29.14 10.84
N SER A 834 22.60 -28.18 10.70
CA SER A 834 22.00 -27.47 11.83
C SER A 834 20.75 -28.19 12.35
N ALA A 835 20.47 -28.06 13.66
CA ALA A 835 19.31 -28.71 14.27
C ALA A 835 18.00 -28.20 13.65
N GLY A 836 17.28 -29.07 12.93
CA GLY A 836 16.08 -28.70 12.20
C GLY A 836 16.29 -28.20 10.75
N ALA A 837 17.53 -28.22 10.24
CA ALA A 837 17.84 -27.85 8.86
C ALA A 837 17.20 -28.81 7.84
N PHE A 838 16.80 -28.28 6.69
CA PHE A 838 16.18 -29.08 5.63
C PHE A 838 17.20 -30.04 4.97
N PRO A 839 16.75 -31.13 4.30
CA PRO A 839 17.65 -32.10 3.70
C PRO A 839 18.34 -31.59 2.44
N CYS A 840 19.61 -31.96 2.23
CA CYS A 840 20.37 -31.61 1.02
C CYS A 840 19.78 -32.18 -0.28
N SER A 841 18.80 -33.08 -0.19
CA SER A 841 18.03 -33.59 -1.33
C SER A 841 16.86 -32.67 -1.74
N MET A 842 16.69 -31.53 -1.06
CA MET A 842 15.75 -30.46 -1.45
C MET A 842 16.47 -29.23 -2.02
N THR A 843 17.80 -29.30 -2.21
CA THR A 843 18.60 -28.20 -2.75
C THR A 843 18.18 -27.89 -4.19
N GLY A 844 17.80 -26.65 -4.44
CA GLY A 844 17.23 -26.18 -5.71
C GLY A 844 15.70 -26.22 -5.77
N ASP A 845 15.00 -26.79 -4.79
CA ASP A 845 13.54 -26.82 -4.78
C ASP A 845 12.92 -25.46 -4.44
N ALA A 846 11.77 -25.18 -5.04
CA ALA A 846 10.97 -24.01 -4.72
C ALA A 846 10.09 -24.25 -3.49
N PHE A 847 9.95 -23.23 -2.66
CA PHE A 847 9.00 -23.15 -1.56
C PHE A 847 8.13 -21.90 -1.74
N VAL A 848 6.84 -22.04 -1.45
CA VAL A 848 5.79 -21.15 -1.97
C VAL A 848 4.72 -20.92 -0.92
N ALA A 849 4.30 -19.66 -0.74
CA ALA A 849 3.10 -19.33 0.03
C ALA A 849 1.85 -19.32 -0.87
N PHE A 850 0.72 -19.81 -0.35
CA PHE A 850 -0.62 -19.70 -0.92
C PHE A 850 -1.57 -19.15 0.14
N HIS A 851 -2.18 -18.00 -0.13
CA HIS A 851 -3.06 -17.31 0.84
C HIS A 851 -4.36 -18.03 1.07
N GLY A 852 -5.06 -18.28 -0.02
CA GLY A 852 -6.49 -18.39 0.08
C GLY A 852 -7.21 -17.63 -1.01
N SER A 853 -8.10 -18.38 -1.63
CA SER A 853 -9.18 -17.89 -2.47
C SER A 853 -10.15 -17.07 -1.63
N TRP A 854 -10.40 -15.84 -2.08
CA TRP A 854 -11.64 -15.14 -1.74
C TRP A 854 -12.74 -15.42 -2.77
N ASN A 855 -12.35 -15.89 -3.97
CA ASN A 855 -13.21 -16.12 -5.14
C ASN A 855 -13.27 -17.62 -5.50
N ARG A 856 -13.56 -18.47 -4.51
CA ARG A 856 -13.78 -19.91 -4.72
C ARG A 856 -14.61 -20.50 -3.58
N GLU A 857 -15.52 -21.41 -3.91
CA GLU A 857 -16.25 -22.27 -2.99
C GLU A 857 -16.04 -23.75 -3.38
N PRO A 858 -15.50 -24.62 -2.49
CA PRO A 858 -14.93 -24.29 -1.19
C PRO A 858 -13.59 -23.55 -1.30
N PRO A 859 -13.19 -22.77 -0.29
CA PRO A 859 -11.90 -22.08 -0.29
C PRO A 859 -10.70 -23.04 -0.40
N GLN A 860 -9.66 -22.63 -1.12
CA GLN A 860 -8.36 -23.32 -1.17
C GLN A 860 -7.18 -22.34 -1.20
N GLY A 861 -5.97 -22.84 -0.95
CA GLY A 861 -4.80 -22.04 -0.58
C GLY A 861 -4.47 -22.29 0.89
N TYR A 862 -4.34 -21.22 1.68
CA TYR A 862 -4.22 -21.29 3.15
C TYR A 862 -3.00 -22.11 3.63
N LYS A 863 -1.91 -22.11 2.86
CA LYS A 863 -0.80 -23.07 3.03
C LYS A 863 0.55 -22.61 2.47
N VAL A 864 1.63 -23.21 2.97
CA VAL A 864 2.95 -23.25 2.33
C VAL A 864 3.11 -24.60 1.61
N VAL A 865 3.64 -24.58 0.40
CA VAL A 865 3.96 -25.78 -0.40
C VAL A 865 5.43 -25.82 -0.82
N ARG A 866 5.92 -27.02 -1.11
CA ARG A 866 7.19 -27.31 -1.81
C ARG A 866 6.85 -27.74 -3.23
N ILE A 867 7.58 -27.23 -4.21
CA ILE A 867 7.51 -27.64 -5.61
C ILE A 867 8.90 -28.13 -6.01
N PRO A 868 9.10 -29.46 -6.17
CA PRO A 868 10.40 -30.02 -6.51
C PRO A 868 10.89 -29.56 -7.88
N ILE A 869 12.17 -29.23 -7.98
CA ILE A 869 12.82 -28.83 -9.25
C ILE A 869 13.76 -29.95 -9.69
N ASP A 870 13.61 -30.43 -10.93
CA ASP A 870 14.54 -31.39 -11.49
C ASP A 870 15.92 -30.73 -11.74
N PRO A 871 17.02 -31.26 -11.17
CA PRO A 871 18.32 -30.58 -11.17
C PRO A 871 19.05 -30.62 -12.52
N GLN A 872 18.58 -31.43 -13.49
CA GLN A 872 19.20 -31.53 -14.82
C GLN A 872 18.56 -30.54 -15.81
N THR A 873 17.22 -30.51 -15.82
CA THR A 873 16.41 -29.67 -16.71
C THR A 873 16.16 -28.27 -16.14
N ARG A 874 16.23 -28.11 -14.80
CA ARG A 874 15.89 -26.88 -14.07
C ARG A 874 14.44 -26.45 -14.38
N LEU A 875 13.53 -27.39 -14.21
CA LEU A 875 12.07 -27.25 -14.38
C LEU A 875 11.35 -27.97 -13.22
N PRO A 876 10.12 -27.58 -12.85
CA PRO A 876 9.33 -28.27 -11.84
C PRO A 876 9.00 -29.71 -12.26
N THR A 877 8.94 -30.64 -11.30
CA THR A 877 8.48 -32.03 -11.56
C THR A 877 6.98 -32.12 -11.87
N GLY A 878 6.24 -31.05 -11.59
CA GLY A 878 4.77 -31.00 -11.63
C GLY A 878 4.10 -31.31 -10.29
N GLU A 879 4.86 -31.78 -9.29
CA GLU A 879 4.35 -32.02 -7.95
C GLU A 879 4.22 -30.71 -7.14
N ILE A 880 3.14 -30.60 -6.37
CA ILE A 880 2.90 -29.52 -5.42
C ILE A 880 2.61 -30.18 -4.07
N LEU A 881 3.53 -30.03 -3.12
CA LEU A 881 3.55 -30.80 -1.88
C LEU A 881 3.33 -29.89 -0.68
N ASP A 882 2.18 -30.03 0.00
CA ASP A 882 1.86 -29.28 1.23
C ASP A 882 2.97 -29.43 2.29
N VAL A 883 3.42 -28.30 2.85
CA VAL A 883 4.43 -28.23 3.92
C VAL A 883 3.77 -27.89 5.25
N MET A 884 2.92 -26.85 5.25
CA MET A 884 2.17 -26.31 6.39
C MET A 884 0.83 -25.77 5.86
N TYR A 885 -0.31 -26.10 6.47
CA TYR A 885 -1.63 -25.73 5.92
C TYR A 885 -2.72 -25.59 6.99
N GLU A 886 -3.69 -24.70 6.76
CA GLU A 886 -4.98 -24.67 7.49
C GLU A 886 -5.79 -25.94 7.18
N PRO A 887 -6.15 -26.77 8.18
CA PRO A 887 -6.97 -27.96 7.94
C PRO A 887 -8.45 -27.67 7.62
N ASP A 888 -8.99 -26.50 7.97
CA ASP A 888 -10.37 -26.09 7.61
C ASP A 888 -10.43 -24.64 7.09
N PRO A 889 -10.08 -24.39 5.81
CA PRO A 889 -10.15 -23.07 5.17
C PRO A 889 -11.54 -22.42 5.09
N ALA A 890 -12.61 -23.18 5.38
CA ALA A 890 -14.00 -22.72 5.28
C ALA A 890 -14.58 -22.34 6.66
N GLY A 891 -14.27 -23.11 7.70
CA GLY A 891 -14.74 -22.88 9.08
C GLY A 891 -13.86 -21.93 9.92
N CYS A 892 -12.65 -21.63 9.46
CA CYS A 892 -11.68 -20.82 10.20
C CYS A 892 -12.09 -19.33 10.32
N GLY A 893 -12.53 -18.90 11.51
CA GLY A 893 -12.95 -17.50 11.75
C GLY A 893 -11.84 -16.45 11.61
N ARG A 894 -10.58 -16.89 11.61
CA ARG A 894 -9.36 -16.15 11.27
C ARG A 894 -8.32 -17.27 11.03
N CYS A 895 -8.03 -17.66 9.79
CA CYS A 895 -7.31 -18.88 9.39
C CYS A 895 -5.76 -18.86 9.46
N LEU A 896 -5.06 -19.96 9.13
CA LEU A 896 -3.71 -19.85 8.57
C LEU A 896 -3.83 -19.42 7.12
N GLN A 897 -3.06 -18.41 6.78
CA GLN A 897 -2.76 -17.98 5.45
C GLN A 897 -1.31 -17.33 5.53
N PRO A 898 -0.31 -17.65 4.66
CA PRO A 898 1.10 -17.20 4.84
C PRO A 898 1.41 -15.76 4.36
N VAL A 899 2.53 -15.44 3.69
CA VAL A 899 2.63 -14.27 2.77
C VAL A 899 3.78 -14.39 1.80
N ASN A 900 4.92 -14.80 2.35
CA ASN A 900 6.21 -14.83 1.73
C ASN A 900 7.08 -15.76 2.58
N VAL A 901 8.13 -16.28 1.98
CA VAL A 901 8.92 -17.39 2.54
C VAL A 901 10.39 -17.12 2.25
N VAL A 902 11.26 -17.36 3.23
CA VAL A 902 12.72 -17.24 3.06
C VAL A 902 13.42 -18.21 4.01
N PHE A 903 14.52 -18.82 3.57
CA PHE A 903 15.35 -19.62 4.48
C PHE A 903 16.21 -18.73 5.38
N ASN A 904 16.40 -19.15 6.64
CA ASN A 904 17.42 -18.57 7.52
C ASN A 904 18.76 -19.31 7.40
N LYS A 905 19.80 -18.78 8.05
CA LYS A 905 21.15 -19.38 8.08
C LYS A 905 21.20 -20.75 8.75
N GLU A 906 20.21 -21.10 9.56
CA GLU A 906 20.09 -22.42 10.18
C GLU A 906 19.43 -23.47 9.27
N GLY A 907 19.05 -23.10 8.03
CA GLY A 907 18.39 -23.99 7.08
C GLY A 907 16.90 -24.25 7.41
N HIS A 908 16.27 -23.34 8.14
CA HIS A 908 14.85 -23.34 8.49
C HIS A 908 14.08 -22.38 7.58
N LEU A 909 12.86 -22.75 7.19
CA LEU A 909 12.01 -21.89 6.37
C LEU A 909 11.22 -20.93 7.28
N LEU A 910 11.49 -19.63 7.17
CA LEU A 910 10.73 -18.57 7.83
C LEU A 910 9.59 -18.11 6.92
N VAL A 911 8.42 -17.92 7.52
CA VAL A 911 7.13 -17.78 6.82
C VAL A 911 6.34 -16.68 7.50
N SER A 912 6.03 -15.60 6.80
CA SER A 912 5.17 -14.54 7.33
C SER A 912 3.69 -14.94 7.27
N ALA A 913 2.85 -14.26 8.05
CA ALA A 913 1.38 -14.30 7.93
C ALA A 913 0.78 -12.96 8.42
N ASP A 914 0.26 -12.11 7.53
CA ASP A 914 -0.03 -10.70 7.89
C ASP A 914 -1.08 -10.59 8.99
N ALA A 915 -2.31 -11.01 8.72
CA ALA A 915 -3.35 -10.86 9.72
C ALA A 915 -3.30 -11.91 10.85
N SER A 916 -2.36 -12.86 10.84
CA SER A 916 -2.00 -13.57 12.09
C SER A 916 -1.21 -12.64 12.97
N SER A 917 -0.38 -11.83 12.30
CA SER A 917 0.66 -10.99 12.86
C SER A 917 1.76 -11.81 13.50
N GLU A 918 2.09 -12.92 12.85
CA GLU A 918 3.15 -13.86 13.19
C GLU A 918 4.11 -14.06 12.01
N ILE A 919 5.36 -14.32 12.35
CA ILE A 919 6.29 -15.11 11.54
C ILE A 919 6.26 -16.51 12.13
N PHE A 920 6.05 -17.52 11.31
CA PHE A 920 6.29 -18.92 11.64
C PHE A 920 7.68 -19.34 11.18
N ARG A 921 8.27 -20.30 11.89
CA ARG A 921 9.46 -21.04 11.49
C ARG A 921 9.10 -22.50 11.31
N ILE A 922 9.37 -23.01 10.12
CA ILE A 922 9.27 -24.42 9.77
C ILE A 922 10.67 -25.02 9.81
N THR A 923 10.83 -26.09 10.58
CA THR A 923 12.04 -26.92 10.62
C THR A 923 11.75 -28.32 10.06
N TYR A 924 12.79 -29.07 9.73
CA TYR A 924 12.69 -30.46 9.30
C TYR A 924 13.17 -31.40 10.42
N ALA A 925 12.32 -32.33 10.86
CA ALA A 925 12.74 -33.41 11.74
C ALA A 925 13.56 -34.43 10.93
N GLN A 926 14.81 -34.67 11.34
CA GLN A 926 15.65 -35.74 10.79
C GLN A 926 15.25 -37.10 11.37
#